data_AF-A0A523T355-F1
#
_entry.id   AF-A0A523T355-F1
#
_cell.length_a   1.000
_cell.length_b   1.000
_cell.length_c   1.000
_cell.angle_alpha   90.00
_cell.angle_beta   90.00
_cell.angle_gamma   90.00
#
_symmetry.space_group_name_H-M   'P 1'
#
loop_
_entity.id
_entity.type
_entity.pdbx_description
1 polymer ?
#
loop_
_entity_poly.entity_id
_entity_poly.type
_entity_poly.pdbx_seq_one_letter_code
_entity_poly.pdbx_strand_id
1 'polypeptide(L)'
;MLIKKERIVDKKRMKQASKYLSKKDIKNKDRLYSFLSDLSLYVPSYLFNEIMKKEHGLKEGITNECAVLIADITGFTALSEKLSKIGKEGAEEITEIVNSYFSRLLDIIFMYGGSLFHFSGDALSVLYYSESKRKQNKELRALLSSWEMKKILKAFSKVKTSQGVFPLKVHISLHTGMVKSVVIGLRESGLFYLTCGRTMNEAQQLEEKSQAGEILLSQQFYKVVKDKVTIDRKEKGRRVLKDVRAGVPTRKIRRHGLKKQRAEQLLHGIEMVRPFVNHVLFSKIVDSPDGLDVWGEHRKVTILFINFQGFNFERDTKAIVNLQRYFSELESIVERYDGSIDKVDLASNGYNVMVLFGVPFIHEDDEERAVNCAYEILSGVWSQTLKIEMKIGINSGFVFAGNVGSNERREYTVMGDEVNLAARLLSKAKPEDIIVSESVYKNIKGTFELKSLQSVRLKGKEKSVKIFKVTSRKKKIVGFERLRGGESKILIGRKNELKRLKNIIKKVEKGKGHIVTISGEAGVGKSRLTREFIDLWMKKKYDFTMGSCQFYGKPISYHPWKAPLLSYLGIDEFTLEGEKKKAIENFMKDVNPALCEWSPIIGELLGLDIEETKLTSSIDAKLRKQRLFDIILDILSFSKKKGRRRKKEPLLVVIEDFHWADTASADLLNFVARNISDIPILLAVVTRPVKETGEFAKHPYHSEIVLRELKESEINGLISALLGIDSPQESIVKFIRKETQGNPFYVEELTRSLIERNILKKAKGEWIFPDDIRELKIPDTIQGIIMSRIDRLPSMVKHVLLTASVIGREFDYCTLEGIYKKEKKELKGCLSSLQYLDLLLFQKTEKMQRYIFKHILTQEVAYDSIAFKQKRELHLEVANFTEKKYRKAIEDVLGFLTHHFYRGQDWEKAFYYSIEAGDKAKKAYANIEALSYYDRALEILEIMNKSGLLEEIWKRIKGELRV
;
A
#
# COMPACT_ATOMS: atom_id res chain seq x y z
N MET A 1 -7.51 -49.62 7.78
CA MET A 1 -6.70 -48.50 8.33
C MET A 1 -6.54 -47.33 7.35
N LEU A 2 -6.30 -47.56 6.05
CA LEU A 2 -6.14 -46.50 5.02
C LEU A 2 -7.35 -45.54 4.92
N ILE A 3 -8.58 -46.08 4.88
CA ILE A 3 -9.83 -45.28 4.83
C ILE A 3 -10.02 -44.38 6.08
N LYS A 4 -9.52 -44.81 7.25
CA LYS A 4 -9.55 -44.00 8.48
C LYS A 4 -8.52 -42.87 8.44
N LYS A 5 -7.34 -43.08 7.83
CA LYS A 5 -6.32 -42.03 7.61
C LYS A 5 -6.82 -40.96 6.62
N GLU A 6 -7.42 -41.37 5.51
CA GLU A 6 -7.99 -40.44 4.52
C GLU A 6 -9.08 -39.54 5.13
N ARG A 7 -10.04 -40.12 5.86
CA ARG A 7 -11.10 -39.35 6.55
C ARG A 7 -10.59 -38.34 7.59
N ILE A 8 -9.44 -38.61 8.23
CA ILE A 8 -8.82 -37.68 9.20
C ILE A 8 -8.13 -36.53 8.47
N VAL A 9 -7.45 -36.83 7.35
CA VAL A 9 -6.82 -35.82 6.49
C VAL A 9 -7.88 -34.90 5.87
N ASP A 10 -9.00 -35.45 5.40
CA ASP A 10 -10.10 -34.66 4.84
C ASP A 10 -10.76 -33.74 5.87
N LYS A 11 -10.97 -34.20 7.11
CA LYS A 11 -11.46 -33.33 8.20
C LYS A 11 -10.50 -32.19 8.54
N LYS A 12 -9.18 -32.45 8.51
CA LYS A 12 -8.15 -31.42 8.78
C LYS A 12 -8.10 -30.37 7.67
N ARG A 13 -8.22 -30.80 6.40
CA ARG A 13 -8.32 -29.94 5.22
C ARG A 13 -9.59 -29.08 5.26
N MET A 14 -10.75 -29.68 5.53
CA MET A 14 -12.00 -28.92 5.70
C MET A 14 -11.93 -27.86 6.81
N LYS A 15 -11.24 -28.15 7.93
CA LYS A 15 -11.02 -27.18 9.00
C LYS A 15 -10.09 -26.04 8.58
N GLN A 16 -9.05 -26.31 7.77
CA GLN A 16 -8.17 -25.27 7.25
C GLN A 16 -8.87 -24.41 6.19
N ALA A 17 -9.58 -25.02 5.24
CA ALA A 17 -10.39 -24.32 4.25
C ALA A 17 -11.47 -23.43 4.88
N SER A 18 -12.07 -23.84 6.00
CA SER A 18 -13.06 -23.02 6.72
C SER A 18 -12.51 -21.71 7.32
N LYS A 19 -11.19 -21.51 7.30
CA LYS A 19 -10.59 -20.21 7.67
C LYS A 19 -10.83 -19.13 6.62
N TYR A 20 -11.11 -19.51 5.37
CA TYR A 20 -11.20 -18.56 4.25
C TYR A 20 -12.33 -18.84 3.26
N LEU A 21 -12.97 -20.01 3.31
CA LEU A 21 -14.15 -20.32 2.48
C LEU A 21 -15.36 -20.61 3.38
N SER A 22 -16.55 -20.17 2.96
CA SER A 22 -17.76 -20.45 3.74
C SER A 22 -18.12 -21.94 3.66
N LYS A 23 -18.88 -22.44 4.65
CA LYS A 23 -19.38 -23.83 4.63
C LYS A 23 -20.21 -24.16 3.39
N LYS A 24 -20.87 -23.15 2.79
CA LYS A 24 -21.64 -23.29 1.54
C LYS A 24 -20.70 -23.53 0.36
N ASP A 25 -19.55 -22.86 0.34
CA ASP A 25 -18.60 -22.87 -0.76
C ASP A 25 -17.79 -24.16 -0.79
N ILE A 26 -17.38 -24.63 0.39
CA ILE A 26 -16.67 -25.91 0.55
C ILE A 26 -17.53 -27.09 0.07
N LYS A 27 -18.85 -26.98 0.11
CA LYS A 27 -19.79 -28.01 -0.39
C LYS A 27 -20.08 -27.89 -1.88
N ASN A 28 -19.76 -26.77 -2.52
CA ASN A 28 -20.04 -26.53 -3.93
C ASN A 28 -18.78 -26.80 -4.78
N LYS A 29 -18.79 -27.91 -5.50
CA LYS A 29 -17.66 -28.35 -6.33
C LYS A 29 -17.32 -27.38 -7.46
N ASP A 30 -18.32 -26.80 -8.11
CA ASP A 30 -18.10 -25.87 -9.23
C ASP A 30 -17.48 -24.57 -8.72
N ARG A 31 -17.87 -24.14 -7.51
CA ARG A 31 -17.25 -22.99 -6.84
C ARG A 31 -15.81 -23.25 -6.45
N LEU A 32 -15.49 -24.44 -5.91
CA LEU A 32 -14.10 -24.83 -5.64
C LEU A 32 -13.25 -24.89 -6.91
N TYR A 33 -13.84 -25.36 -8.02
CA TYR A 33 -13.17 -25.39 -9.32
C TYR A 33 -12.88 -23.98 -9.82
N SER A 34 -13.88 -23.08 -9.80
CA SER A 34 -13.71 -21.67 -10.19
C SER A 34 -12.62 -21.01 -9.34
N PHE A 35 -12.69 -21.19 -8.02
CA PHE A 35 -11.72 -20.58 -7.10
C PHE A 35 -10.29 -21.08 -7.35
N LEU A 36 -10.08 -22.39 -7.54
CA LEU A 36 -8.75 -22.92 -7.87
C LEU A 36 -8.28 -22.45 -9.25
N SER A 37 -9.19 -22.36 -10.22
CA SER A 37 -8.91 -21.82 -11.56
C SER A 37 -8.42 -20.37 -11.46
N ASP A 38 -9.10 -19.54 -10.67
CA ASP A 38 -8.76 -18.14 -10.43
C ASP A 38 -7.39 -17.99 -9.77
N LEU A 39 -7.10 -18.80 -8.73
CA LEU A 39 -5.77 -18.82 -8.10
C LEU A 39 -4.67 -19.30 -9.06
N SER A 40 -4.98 -20.24 -9.95
CA SER A 40 -4.00 -20.79 -10.89
C SER A 40 -3.46 -19.75 -11.88
N LEU A 41 -4.22 -18.67 -12.13
CA LEU A 41 -3.79 -17.56 -12.99
C LEU A 41 -2.60 -16.81 -12.40
N TYR A 42 -2.40 -16.85 -11.09
CA TYR A 42 -1.36 -16.09 -10.39
C TYR A 42 -0.08 -16.88 -10.11
N VAL A 43 -0.01 -18.12 -10.60
CA VAL A 43 1.11 -19.03 -10.34
C VAL A 43 1.64 -19.58 -11.67
N PRO A 44 2.97 -19.76 -11.84
CA PRO A 44 3.52 -20.37 -13.05
C PRO A 44 2.89 -21.74 -13.32
N SER A 45 2.50 -21.99 -14.57
CA SER A 45 1.78 -23.21 -14.94
C SER A 45 2.58 -24.49 -14.65
N TYR A 46 3.91 -24.44 -14.76
CA TYR A 46 4.77 -25.55 -14.32
C TYR A 46 4.63 -25.82 -12.82
N LEU A 47 4.73 -24.79 -11.98
CA LEU A 47 4.60 -24.91 -10.52
C LEU A 47 3.24 -25.46 -10.13
N PHE A 48 2.17 -24.90 -10.71
CA PHE A 48 0.81 -25.37 -10.51
C PHE A 48 0.66 -26.85 -10.87
N ASN A 49 1.15 -27.26 -12.03
CA ASN A 49 1.09 -28.67 -12.45
C ASN A 49 1.90 -29.59 -11.53
N GLU A 50 3.04 -29.15 -11.02
CA GLU A 50 3.84 -29.93 -10.05
C GLU A 50 3.14 -30.06 -8.70
N ILE A 51 2.48 -29.00 -8.22
CA ILE A 51 1.63 -29.03 -7.01
C ILE A 51 0.50 -30.05 -7.21
N MET A 52 -0.20 -30.00 -8.35
CA MET A 52 -1.34 -30.88 -8.60
C MET A 52 -0.95 -32.36 -8.80
N LYS A 53 0.32 -32.66 -9.12
CA LYS A 53 0.82 -34.05 -9.25
C LYS A 53 1.31 -34.66 -7.94
N LYS A 54 1.73 -33.85 -6.96
CA LYS A 54 2.45 -34.32 -5.75
C LYS A 54 1.57 -34.17 -4.52
N GLU A 55 1.22 -35.29 -3.88
CA GLU A 55 0.40 -35.31 -2.64
C GLU A 55 1.14 -34.76 -1.40
N HIS A 56 2.48 -34.61 -1.44
CA HIS A 56 3.32 -34.30 -0.27
C HIS A 56 4.20 -33.04 -0.40
N GLY A 57 3.81 -32.09 -1.25
CA GLY A 57 4.51 -30.79 -1.36
C GLY A 57 5.70 -30.77 -2.32
N LEU A 58 6.25 -29.57 -2.55
CA LEU A 58 7.36 -29.33 -3.48
C LEU A 58 8.70 -29.66 -2.80
N LYS A 59 9.61 -30.35 -3.50
CA LYS A 59 10.97 -30.64 -3.01
C LYS A 59 11.76 -29.33 -2.84
N GLU A 60 12.62 -29.27 -1.83
CA GLU A 60 13.60 -28.19 -1.64
C GLU A 60 14.61 -28.19 -2.81
N GLY A 61 14.39 -27.33 -3.80
CA GLY A 61 15.25 -27.22 -4.97
C GLY A 61 14.97 -28.28 -6.05
N ILE A 62 14.51 -27.85 -7.22
CA ILE A 62 14.35 -28.69 -8.40
C ILE A 62 15.25 -28.15 -9.51
N THR A 63 16.15 -28.98 -10.02
CA THR A 63 16.98 -28.64 -11.18
C THR A 63 16.37 -29.26 -12.43
N ASN A 64 16.06 -28.42 -13.42
CA ASN A 64 15.56 -28.85 -14.72
C ASN A 64 16.43 -28.32 -15.84
N GLU A 65 16.54 -29.09 -16.91
CA GLU A 65 17.15 -28.59 -18.16
C GLU A 65 16.11 -27.78 -18.93
N CYS A 66 16.42 -26.50 -19.19
CA CYS A 66 15.48 -25.53 -19.74
C CYS A 66 16.10 -24.73 -20.89
N ALA A 67 15.29 -24.39 -21.89
CA ALA A 67 15.53 -23.21 -22.71
C ALA A 67 14.87 -21.99 -22.05
N VAL A 68 15.63 -20.91 -21.93
CA VAL A 68 15.23 -19.65 -21.29
C VAL A 68 15.04 -18.60 -22.37
N LEU A 69 13.89 -17.94 -22.35
CA LEU A 69 13.57 -16.80 -23.18
C LEU A 69 13.31 -15.61 -22.26
N ILE A 70 14.06 -14.53 -22.44
CA ILE A 70 13.78 -13.24 -21.81
C ILE A 70 13.42 -12.25 -22.91
N ALA A 71 12.28 -11.58 -22.77
CA ALA A 71 11.78 -10.62 -23.75
C ALA A 71 11.42 -9.30 -23.09
N ASP A 72 12.13 -8.22 -23.42
CA ASP A 72 11.91 -6.88 -22.87
C ASP A 72 11.31 -5.93 -23.90
N ILE A 73 10.41 -5.06 -23.44
CA ILE A 73 9.66 -4.13 -24.30
C ILE A 73 10.39 -2.77 -24.36
N THR A 74 11.05 -2.52 -25.48
CA THR A 74 11.64 -1.21 -25.75
C THR A 74 10.60 -0.18 -26.16
N GLY A 75 10.69 1.01 -25.56
CA GLY A 75 9.79 2.15 -25.80
C GLY A 75 8.73 2.31 -24.71
N PHE A 76 8.54 1.28 -23.88
CA PHE A 76 7.55 1.27 -22.82
C PHE A 76 7.82 2.33 -21.75
N THR A 77 9.08 2.46 -21.30
CA THR A 77 9.45 3.48 -20.32
C THR A 77 9.12 4.91 -20.81
N ALA A 78 9.37 5.21 -22.08
CA ALA A 78 9.11 6.54 -22.65
C ALA A 78 7.61 6.80 -22.83
N LEU A 79 6.85 5.76 -23.19
CA LEU A 79 5.38 5.79 -23.19
C LEU A 79 4.87 6.06 -21.78
N SER A 80 5.41 5.36 -20.77
CA SER A 80 5.00 5.49 -19.38
C SER A 80 5.24 6.89 -18.82
N GLU A 81 6.37 7.52 -19.15
CA GLU A 81 6.69 8.88 -18.73
C GLU A 81 5.78 9.94 -19.38
N LYS A 82 5.40 9.77 -20.67
CA LYS A 82 4.49 10.73 -21.31
C LYS A 82 3.06 10.59 -20.81
N LEU A 83 2.57 9.36 -20.66
CA LEU A 83 1.22 9.12 -20.16
C LEU A 83 1.10 9.48 -18.67
N SER A 84 2.16 9.33 -17.86
CA SER A 84 2.12 9.76 -16.45
C SER A 84 1.90 11.27 -16.27
N LYS A 85 2.22 12.11 -17.28
CA LYS A 85 1.95 13.56 -17.25
C LYS A 85 0.45 13.91 -17.27
N ILE A 86 -0.41 13.01 -17.77
CA ILE A 86 -1.87 13.19 -17.77
C ILE A 86 -2.45 12.87 -16.38
N GLY A 87 -1.68 12.20 -15.52
CA GLY A 87 -2.09 11.79 -14.18
C GLY A 87 -2.64 10.36 -14.15
N LYS A 88 -3.70 10.14 -13.38
CA LYS A 88 -4.24 8.81 -13.07
C LYS A 88 -4.66 8.05 -14.34
N GLU A 89 -5.36 8.72 -15.25
CA GLU A 89 -5.87 8.15 -16.50
C GLU A 89 -4.76 7.55 -17.38
N GLY A 90 -3.63 8.25 -17.48
CA GLY A 90 -2.50 7.76 -18.26
C GLY A 90 -1.83 6.53 -17.63
N ALA A 91 -1.81 6.41 -16.29
CA ALA A 91 -1.29 5.22 -15.62
C ALA A 91 -2.10 3.95 -15.95
N GLU A 92 -3.42 4.10 -16.12
CA GLU A 92 -4.30 3.00 -16.51
C GLU A 92 -4.24 2.68 -18.00
N GLU A 93 -4.20 3.71 -18.86
CA GLU A 93 -4.01 3.52 -20.31
C GLU A 93 -2.72 2.74 -20.60
N ILE A 94 -1.64 3.03 -19.86
CA ILE A 94 -0.40 2.22 -19.89
C ILE A 94 -0.72 0.75 -19.61
N THR A 95 -1.43 0.45 -18.52
CA THR A 95 -1.75 -0.93 -18.14
C THR A 95 -2.63 -1.63 -19.18
N GLU A 96 -3.61 -0.95 -19.78
CA GLU A 96 -4.42 -1.52 -20.86
C GLU A 96 -3.58 -1.88 -22.09
N ILE A 97 -2.66 -0.99 -22.48
CA ILE A 97 -1.71 -1.24 -23.58
C ILE A 97 -0.81 -2.43 -23.25
N VAL A 98 -0.28 -2.50 -22.02
CA VAL A 98 0.56 -3.61 -21.53
C VAL A 98 -0.19 -4.92 -21.58
N ASN A 99 -1.41 -4.96 -21.05
CA ASN A 99 -2.20 -6.19 -21.00
C ASN A 99 -2.60 -6.67 -22.40
N SER A 100 -2.95 -5.75 -23.30
CA SER A 100 -3.21 -6.07 -24.72
C SER A 100 -1.96 -6.66 -25.40
N TYR A 101 -0.79 -6.07 -25.13
CA TYR A 101 0.48 -6.52 -25.66
C TYR A 101 0.90 -7.90 -25.10
N PHE A 102 0.95 -8.04 -23.77
CA PHE A 102 1.31 -9.27 -23.09
C PHE A 102 0.34 -10.40 -23.40
N SER A 103 -0.96 -10.15 -23.53
CA SER A 103 -1.93 -11.18 -23.90
C SER A 103 -1.56 -11.87 -25.22
N ARG A 104 -1.20 -11.10 -26.26
CA ARG A 104 -0.80 -11.67 -27.55
C ARG A 104 0.53 -12.43 -27.47
N LEU A 105 1.48 -11.97 -26.66
CA LEU A 105 2.75 -12.67 -26.47
C LEU A 105 2.58 -13.97 -25.71
N LEU A 106 1.81 -13.95 -24.63
CA LEU A 106 1.52 -15.11 -23.81
C LEU A 106 0.77 -16.18 -24.61
N ASP A 107 -0.13 -15.77 -25.51
CA ASP A 107 -0.80 -16.71 -26.39
C ASP A 107 0.18 -17.55 -27.20
N ILE A 108 1.20 -16.90 -27.78
CA ILE A 108 2.26 -17.54 -28.54
C ILE A 108 3.12 -18.41 -27.64
N ILE A 109 3.56 -17.88 -26.49
CA ILE A 109 4.39 -18.60 -25.52
C ILE A 109 3.71 -19.92 -25.12
N PHE A 110 2.43 -19.88 -24.75
CA PHE A 110 1.67 -21.04 -24.32
C PHE A 110 1.38 -22.00 -25.48
N MET A 111 1.16 -21.49 -26.70
CA MET A 111 0.99 -22.31 -27.90
C MET A 111 2.22 -23.18 -28.22
N TYR A 112 3.42 -22.73 -27.85
CA TYR A 112 4.66 -23.52 -27.94
C TYR A 112 5.04 -24.20 -26.61
N GLY A 113 4.17 -24.13 -25.60
CA GLY A 113 4.32 -24.79 -24.30
C GLY A 113 5.45 -24.23 -23.45
N GLY A 114 5.72 -22.93 -23.58
CA GLY A 114 6.51 -22.20 -22.59
C GLY A 114 5.68 -21.95 -21.33
N SER A 115 6.35 -21.87 -20.18
CA SER A 115 5.74 -21.43 -18.92
C SER A 115 6.24 -20.02 -18.65
N LEU A 116 5.33 -19.04 -18.56
CA LEU A 116 5.70 -17.73 -18.03
C LEU A 116 6.08 -17.91 -16.56
N PHE A 117 7.32 -17.59 -16.24
CA PHE A 117 7.83 -17.63 -14.89
C PHE A 117 7.39 -16.37 -14.13
N HIS A 118 7.77 -15.18 -14.62
CA HIS A 118 7.42 -13.92 -13.97
C HIS A 118 7.45 -12.73 -14.95
N PHE A 119 6.77 -11.64 -14.56
CA PHE A 119 6.87 -10.32 -15.21
C PHE A 119 7.83 -9.42 -14.41
N SER A 120 9.00 -9.12 -14.96
CA SER A 120 9.98 -8.23 -14.32
C SER A 120 9.90 -6.84 -14.95
N GLY A 121 9.03 -5.99 -14.41
CA GLY A 121 8.71 -4.69 -15.03
C GLY A 121 8.06 -4.87 -16.40
N ASP A 122 8.74 -4.40 -17.44
CA ASP A 122 8.37 -4.53 -18.86
C ASP A 122 8.94 -5.78 -19.56
N ALA A 123 9.64 -6.65 -18.82
CA ALA A 123 10.21 -7.88 -19.34
C ALA A 123 9.43 -9.16 -18.96
N LEU A 124 9.44 -10.13 -19.87
CA LEU A 124 8.89 -11.47 -19.69
C LEU A 124 10.02 -12.48 -19.53
N SER A 125 9.98 -13.27 -18.45
CA SER A 125 10.87 -14.43 -18.27
C SER A 125 10.10 -15.72 -18.50
N VAL A 126 10.51 -16.51 -19.50
CA VAL A 126 9.80 -17.72 -19.94
C VAL A 126 10.73 -18.92 -19.93
N LEU A 127 10.23 -20.03 -19.39
CA LEU A 127 10.95 -21.31 -19.32
C LEU A 127 10.30 -22.37 -20.21
N TYR A 128 11.12 -23.03 -21.02
CA TYR A 128 10.76 -24.19 -21.84
C TYR A 128 11.48 -25.42 -21.28
N TYR A 129 10.73 -26.27 -20.57
CA TYR A 129 11.27 -27.47 -19.92
C TYR A 129 11.55 -28.61 -20.91
N SER A 130 12.57 -29.43 -20.63
CA SER A 130 12.81 -30.69 -21.36
C SER A 130 11.72 -31.71 -21.05
N GLU A 131 11.15 -32.34 -22.08
CA GLU A 131 10.12 -33.38 -21.92
C GLU A 131 10.39 -34.55 -22.87
N SER A 132 10.64 -35.74 -22.30
CA SER A 132 11.03 -36.95 -23.05
C SER A 132 10.00 -37.43 -24.07
N LYS A 133 8.72 -37.09 -23.90
CA LYS A 133 7.62 -37.50 -24.80
C LYS A 133 7.36 -36.54 -25.96
N ARG A 134 8.09 -35.41 -26.07
CA ARG A 134 7.84 -34.40 -27.10
C ARG A 134 8.72 -34.60 -28.33
N LYS A 135 8.11 -34.55 -29.53
CA LYS A 135 8.83 -34.60 -30.83
C LYS A 135 9.70 -33.37 -31.10
N GLN A 136 9.43 -32.23 -30.46
CA GLN A 136 10.24 -31.01 -30.57
C GLN A 136 10.97 -30.76 -29.25
N ASN A 137 12.29 -30.56 -29.33
CA ASN A 137 13.08 -30.21 -28.16
C ASN A 137 12.76 -28.78 -27.68
N LYS A 138 13.19 -28.48 -26.45
CA LYS A 138 12.88 -27.23 -25.75
C LYS A 138 13.44 -25.98 -26.46
N GLU A 139 14.63 -26.07 -27.04
CA GLU A 139 15.29 -24.99 -27.77
C GLU A 139 14.52 -24.63 -29.04
N LEU A 140 14.07 -25.63 -29.81
CA LEU A 140 13.30 -25.37 -31.01
C LEU A 140 11.95 -24.69 -30.70
N ARG A 141 11.30 -25.07 -29.59
CA ARG A 141 10.05 -24.44 -29.15
C ARG A 141 10.26 -22.97 -28.77
N ALA A 142 11.33 -22.67 -28.03
CA ALA A 142 11.69 -21.30 -27.64
C ALA A 142 12.10 -20.43 -28.84
N LEU A 143 12.80 -21.02 -29.82
CA LEU A 143 13.16 -20.34 -31.06
C LEU A 143 11.92 -19.98 -31.89
N LEU A 144 11.02 -20.94 -32.09
CA LEU A 144 9.81 -20.75 -32.90
C LEU A 144 8.84 -19.77 -32.25
N SER A 145 8.67 -19.82 -30.92
CA SER A 145 7.86 -18.83 -30.22
C SER A 145 8.42 -17.42 -30.40
N SER A 146 9.73 -17.23 -30.22
CA SER A 146 10.40 -15.94 -30.41
C SER A 146 10.24 -15.39 -31.83
N TRP A 147 10.33 -16.26 -32.83
CA TRP A 147 10.16 -15.89 -34.24
C TRP A 147 8.73 -15.43 -34.54
N GLU A 148 7.72 -16.17 -34.06
CA GLU A 148 6.32 -15.79 -34.22
C GLU A 148 5.97 -14.51 -33.45
N MET A 149 6.53 -14.33 -32.25
CA MET A 149 6.42 -13.07 -31.49
C MET A 149 6.92 -11.90 -32.34
N LYS A 150 8.12 -12.00 -32.92
CA LYS A 150 8.69 -10.94 -33.78
C LYS A 150 7.80 -10.58 -34.96
N LYS A 151 7.09 -11.54 -35.56
CA LYS A 151 6.17 -11.30 -36.68
C LYS A 151 4.92 -10.52 -36.24
N ILE A 152 4.25 -11.01 -35.19
CA ILE A 152 3.00 -10.39 -34.68
C ILE A 152 3.27 -8.99 -34.13
N LEU A 153 4.45 -8.77 -33.55
CA LEU A 153 4.83 -7.50 -32.98
C LEU A 153 5.01 -6.36 -34.00
N LYS A 154 5.11 -6.66 -35.31
CA LYS A 154 5.06 -5.62 -36.35
C LYS A 154 3.77 -4.79 -36.27
N ALA A 155 2.65 -5.39 -35.84
CA ALA A 155 1.38 -4.71 -35.68
C ALA A 155 1.38 -3.68 -34.53
N PHE A 156 2.32 -3.77 -33.58
CA PHE A 156 2.46 -2.83 -32.45
C PHE A 156 3.52 -1.76 -32.69
N SER A 157 4.01 -1.63 -33.93
CA SER A 157 4.96 -0.57 -34.31
C SER A 157 4.35 0.84 -34.31
N LYS A 158 3.02 0.96 -34.20
CA LYS A 158 2.27 2.21 -34.13
C LYS A 158 1.11 2.10 -33.12
N VAL A 159 1.44 2.07 -31.82
CA VAL A 159 0.41 2.09 -30.77
C VAL A 159 -0.16 3.50 -30.66
N LYS A 160 -1.45 3.65 -30.97
CA LYS A 160 -2.18 4.91 -30.77
C LYS A 160 -2.53 5.05 -29.30
N THR A 161 -2.30 6.23 -28.74
CA THR A 161 -2.62 6.60 -27.37
C THR A 161 -3.23 8.00 -27.35
N SER A 162 -3.76 8.40 -26.19
CA SER A 162 -4.25 9.76 -25.94
C SER A 162 -3.18 10.86 -26.18
N GLN A 163 -1.89 10.50 -26.21
CA GLN A 163 -0.75 11.42 -26.40
C GLN A 163 -0.01 11.20 -27.73
N GLY A 164 -0.66 10.54 -28.70
CA GLY A 164 -0.12 10.34 -30.03
C GLY A 164 0.25 8.88 -30.32
N VAL A 165 1.23 8.66 -31.21
CA VAL A 165 1.59 7.31 -31.68
C VAL A 165 2.97 6.93 -31.20
N PHE A 166 3.08 5.77 -30.54
CA PHE A 166 4.32 5.28 -29.95
C PHE A 166 4.74 3.94 -30.60
N PRO A 167 6.01 3.81 -31.02
CA PRO A 167 6.51 2.52 -31.49
C PRO A 167 6.93 1.65 -30.31
N LEU A 168 6.30 0.48 -30.18
CA LEU A 168 6.77 -0.57 -29.27
C LEU A 168 7.58 -1.60 -30.06
N LYS A 169 8.74 -1.97 -29.52
CA LYS A 169 9.59 -3.04 -30.05
C LYS A 169 9.90 -4.01 -28.91
N VAL A 170 10.18 -5.27 -29.25
CA VAL A 170 10.72 -6.23 -28.29
C VAL A 170 12.16 -6.53 -28.66
N HIS A 171 12.99 -6.81 -27.66
CA HIS A 171 14.21 -7.55 -27.89
C HIS A 171 14.20 -8.81 -27.04
N ILE A 172 14.72 -9.90 -27.61
CA ILE A 172 14.59 -11.23 -27.03
C ILE A 172 15.98 -11.83 -26.88
N SER A 173 16.26 -12.46 -25.73
CA SER A 173 17.42 -13.31 -25.54
C SER A 173 17.01 -14.78 -25.44
N LEU A 174 17.83 -15.67 -26.00
CA LEU A 174 17.64 -17.12 -25.97
C LEU A 174 18.89 -17.80 -25.41
N HIS A 175 18.70 -18.55 -24.33
CA HIS A 175 19.73 -19.31 -23.65
C HIS A 175 19.22 -20.73 -23.32
N THR A 176 20.12 -21.71 -23.13
CA THR A 176 19.73 -23.07 -22.71
C THR A 176 20.74 -23.60 -21.69
N GLY A 177 20.24 -24.30 -20.67
CA GLY A 177 21.08 -24.86 -19.61
C GLY A 177 20.27 -25.40 -18.44
N MET A 178 20.95 -25.72 -17.35
CA MET A 178 20.33 -26.20 -16.12
C MET A 178 19.81 -25.02 -15.31
N VAL A 179 18.52 -25.02 -14.97
CA VAL A 179 17.87 -24.02 -14.13
C VAL A 179 17.46 -24.68 -12.83
N LYS A 180 17.97 -24.16 -11.72
CA LYS A 180 17.55 -24.57 -10.38
C LYS A 180 16.38 -23.70 -9.95
N SER A 181 15.33 -24.27 -9.41
CA SER A 181 14.16 -23.56 -8.91
C SER A 181 13.92 -23.89 -7.44
N VAL A 182 13.66 -22.89 -6.61
CA VAL A 182 13.47 -23.04 -5.16
C VAL A 182 12.17 -22.38 -4.72
N VAL A 183 11.60 -22.86 -3.63
CA VAL A 183 10.50 -22.19 -2.93
C VAL A 183 11.07 -21.62 -1.65
N ILE A 184 10.84 -20.33 -1.41
CA ILE A 184 11.27 -19.65 -0.18
C ILE A 184 10.14 -18.86 0.47
N GLY A 185 10.36 -18.40 1.70
CA GLY A 185 9.40 -17.61 2.48
C GLY A 185 8.64 -18.42 3.52
N LEU A 186 7.76 -17.75 4.23
CA LEU A 186 6.95 -18.30 5.32
C LEU A 186 5.54 -18.58 4.84
N ARG A 187 5.00 -19.77 5.13
CA ARG A 187 3.65 -20.14 4.65
C ARG A 187 2.53 -19.25 5.19
N GLU A 188 2.76 -18.57 6.32
CA GLU A 188 1.80 -17.62 6.91
C GLU A 188 1.78 -16.28 6.16
N SER A 189 2.95 -15.81 5.71
CA SER A 189 3.19 -14.47 5.16
C SER A 189 3.21 -14.47 3.62
N GLY A 190 3.75 -15.52 3.01
CA GLY A 190 3.81 -15.75 1.56
C GLY A 190 4.93 -16.72 1.14
N LEU A 191 4.70 -17.52 0.11
CA LEU A 191 5.74 -18.34 -0.53
C LEU A 191 6.10 -17.79 -1.90
N PHE A 192 7.40 -17.73 -2.19
CA PHE A 192 7.95 -17.24 -3.46
C PHE A 192 8.65 -18.38 -4.20
N TYR A 193 8.36 -18.52 -5.49
CA TYR A 193 9.02 -19.49 -6.37
C TYR A 193 10.10 -18.78 -7.18
N LEU A 194 11.37 -19.07 -6.87
CA LEU A 194 12.52 -18.42 -7.48
C LEU A 194 13.27 -19.35 -8.42
N THR A 195 13.94 -18.78 -9.42
CA THR A 195 14.98 -19.44 -10.20
C THR A 195 16.36 -18.97 -9.76
N CYS A 196 17.31 -19.90 -9.70
CA CYS A 196 18.66 -19.71 -9.25
C CYS A 196 19.65 -20.34 -10.24
N GLY A 197 20.89 -19.86 -10.18
CA GLY A 197 22.02 -20.48 -10.87
C GLY A 197 22.44 -19.74 -12.13
N ARG A 198 23.55 -20.24 -12.70
CA ARG A 198 24.30 -19.54 -13.75
C ARG A 198 23.51 -19.29 -15.03
N THR A 199 22.68 -20.25 -15.44
CA THR A 199 21.91 -20.20 -16.69
C THR A 199 20.99 -18.98 -16.77
N MET A 200 20.30 -18.65 -15.66
CA MET A 200 19.40 -17.49 -15.64
C MET A 200 20.16 -16.17 -15.65
N ASN A 201 21.26 -16.07 -14.89
CA ASN A 201 22.13 -14.90 -14.89
C ASN A 201 22.71 -14.63 -16.29
N GLU A 202 23.18 -15.67 -16.99
CA GLU A 202 23.71 -15.54 -18.35
C GLU A 202 22.62 -15.17 -19.36
N ALA A 203 21.38 -15.66 -19.20
CA ALA A 203 20.25 -15.28 -20.04
C ALA A 203 19.90 -13.79 -19.87
N GLN A 204 19.93 -13.28 -18.64
CA GLN A 204 19.65 -11.88 -18.33
C GLN A 204 20.76 -10.94 -18.81
N GLN A 205 22.02 -11.28 -18.57
CA GLN A 205 23.16 -10.54 -19.13
C GLN A 205 23.19 -10.54 -20.67
N LEU A 206 22.60 -11.57 -21.31
CA LEU A 206 22.46 -11.63 -22.76
C LEU A 206 21.38 -10.66 -23.25
N GLU A 207 20.26 -10.54 -22.52
CA GLU A 207 19.20 -9.59 -22.82
C GLU A 207 19.69 -8.15 -22.69
N GLU A 208 20.42 -7.79 -21.63
CA GLU A 208 20.98 -6.45 -21.43
C GLU A 208 21.91 -5.98 -22.58
N LYS A 209 22.46 -6.94 -23.35
CA LYS A 209 23.35 -6.70 -24.51
C LYS A 209 22.60 -6.63 -25.83
N SER A 210 21.32 -7.00 -25.86
CA SER A 210 20.52 -7.03 -27.07
C SER A 210 19.96 -5.64 -27.42
N GLN A 211 19.55 -5.45 -28.67
CA GLN A 211 19.02 -4.18 -29.16
C GLN A 211 17.57 -4.34 -29.61
N ALA A 212 16.82 -3.23 -29.59
CA ALA A 212 15.41 -3.20 -29.95
C ALA A 212 15.12 -3.87 -31.30
N GLY A 213 14.27 -4.90 -31.31
CA GLY A 213 13.88 -5.67 -32.50
C GLY A 213 14.77 -6.89 -32.79
N GLU A 214 15.82 -7.12 -32.01
CA GLU A 214 16.73 -8.26 -32.17
C GLU A 214 16.29 -9.48 -31.37
N ILE A 215 16.69 -10.66 -31.86
CA ILE A 215 16.64 -11.91 -31.10
C ILE A 215 18.09 -12.40 -30.99
N LEU A 216 18.65 -12.40 -29.79
CA LEU A 216 20.05 -12.73 -29.52
C LEU A 216 20.17 -14.16 -28.98
N LEU A 217 21.04 -14.98 -29.60
CA LEU A 217 21.27 -16.35 -29.17
C LEU A 217 22.58 -16.49 -28.40
N SER A 218 22.55 -17.22 -27.28
CA SER A 218 23.77 -17.66 -26.61
C SER A 218 24.55 -18.66 -27.47
N GLN A 219 25.84 -18.85 -27.18
CA GLN A 219 26.65 -19.85 -27.88
C GLN A 219 26.11 -21.27 -27.64
N GLN A 220 25.67 -21.56 -26.42
CA GLN A 220 25.10 -22.85 -26.04
C GLN A 220 23.80 -23.11 -26.80
N PHE A 221 22.91 -22.13 -26.86
CA PHE A 221 21.64 -22.26 -27.59
C PHE A 221 21.89 -22.42 -29.10
N TYR A 222 22.76 -21.60 -29.68
CA TYR A 222 23.09 -21.64 -31.10
C TYR A 222 23.64 -23.01 -31.54
N LYS A 223 24.48 -23.65 -30.73
CA LYS A 223 25.01 -25.00 -31.04
C LYS A 223 23.91 -26.02 -31.32
N VAL A 224 22.77 -25.92 -30.62
CA VAL A 224 21.64 -26.84 -30.75
C VAL A 224 20.79 -26.52 -31.98
N VAL A 225 20.62 -25.25 -32.34
CA VAL A 225 19.70 -24.81 -33.41
C VAL A 225 20.40 -24.39 -34.70
N LYS A 226 21.74 -24.48 -34.79
CA LYS A 226 22.57 -23.97 -35.91
C LYS A 226 22.05 -24.36 -37.29
N ASP A 227 21.53 -25.58 -37.44
CA ASP A 227 21.08 -26.12 -38.74
C ASP A 227 19.67 -25.65 -39.12
N LYS A 228 18.99 -24.93 -38.23
CA LYS A 228 17.62 -24.43 -38.38
C LYS A 228 17.53 -22.91 -38.54
N VAL A 229 18.63 -22.19 -38.37
CA VAL A 229 18.65 -20.71 -38.37
C VAL A 229 19.69 -20.14 -39.31
N THR A 230 19.54 -18.87 -39.64
CA THR A 230 20.62 -18.01 -40.14
C THR A 230 20.86 -16.89 -39.14
N ILE A 231 22.12 -16.53 -38.92
CA ILE A 231 22.51 -15.50 -37.95
C ILE A 231 23.38 -14.43 -38.61
N ASP A 232 23.25 -13.19 -38.15
CA ASP A 232 24.23 -12.15 -38.38
C ASP A 232 25.20 -12.11 -37.19
N ARG A 233 26.51 -12.20 -37.47
CA ARG A 233 27.55 -12.03 -36.46
C ARG A 233 27.90 -10.54 -36.36
N LYS A 234 27.54 -9.90 -35.25
CA LYS A 234 27.89 -8.49 -34.96
C LYS A 234 29.14 -8.39 -34.08
N GLU A 235 29.62 -7.17 -33.85
CA GLU A 235 30.75 -6.87 -32.96
C GLU A 235 30.65 -7.61 -31.61
N LYS A 236 31.81 -7.99 -31.05
CA LYS A 236 31.95 -8.76 -29.80
C LYS A 236 31.33 -10.16 -29.82
N GLY A 237 31.15 -10.77 -31.00
CA GLY A 237 30.71 -12.17 -31.13
C GLY A 237 29.23 -12.41 -30.86
N ARG A 238 28.40 -11.36 -30.96
CA ARG A 238 26.93 -11.43 -30.84
C ARG A 238 26.32 -12.21 -32.01
N ARG A 239 25.40 -13.14 -31.72
CA ARG A 239 24.70 -13.99 -32.70
C ARG A 239 23.24 -13.54 -32.79
N VAL A 240 22.93 -12.67 -33.74
CA VAL A 240 21.58 -12.13 -33.92
C VAL A 240 20.83 -13.00 -34.92
N LEU A 241 19.62 -13.46 -34.57
CA LEU A 241 18.78 -14.23 -35.47
C LEU A 241 18.36 -13.37 -36.68
N LYS A 242 18.72 -13.83 -37.87
CA LYS A 242 18.29 -13.23 -39.13
C LYS A 242 16.99 -13.87 -39.62
N ASP A 243 17.00 -15.19 -39.73
CA ASP A 243 15.85 -15.96 -40.22
C ASP A 243 15.81 -17.40 -39.67
N VAL A 244 14.63 -18.02 -39.70
CA VAL A 244 14.41 -19.44 -39.39
C VAL A 244 14.18 -20.18 -40.72
N ARG A 245 15.02 -21.19 -41.01
CA ARG A 245 15.03 -21.89 -42.29
C ARG A 245 13.67 -22.56 -42.59
N ALA A 246 13.30 -22.61 -43.88
CA ALA A 246 12.09 -23.29 -44.34
C ALA A 246 12.10 -24.79 -43.97
N GLY A 247 10.92 -25.36 -43.72
CA GLY A 247 10.76 -26.78 -43.38
C GLY A 247 10.96 -27.14 -41.90
N VAL A 248 11.20 -26.16 -41.01
CA VAL A 248 11.18 -26.38 -39.57
C VAL A 248 9.74 -26.71 -39.12
N PRO A 249 9.46 -27.88 -38.52
CA PRO A 249 8.11 -28.24 -38.13
C PRO A 249 7.53 -27.23 -37.12
N THR A 250 6.32 -26.74 -37.35
CA THR A 250 5.58 -25.87 -36.43
C THR A 250 4.46 -26.63 -35.76
N ARG A 251 4.75 -27.38 -34.68
CA ARG A 251 3.71 -28.10 -33.94
C ARG A 251 3.21 -27.25 -32.77
N LYS A 252 2.02 -26.68 -32.94
CA LYS A 252 1.28 -25.96 -31.88
C LYS A 252 0.69 -26.96 -30.88
N ILE A 253 0.63 -26.57 -29.62
CA ILE A 253 0.15 -27.42 -28.51
C ILE A 253 -1.30 -27.06 -28.20
N ARG A 254 -2.17 -28.07 -28.09
CA ARG A 254 -3.55 -27.91 -27.60
C ARG A 254 -3.52 -27.67 -26.09
N ARG A 255 -4.12 -26.56 -25.65
CA ARG A 255 -4.32 -26.23 -24.24
C ARG A 255 -5.25 -27.27 -23.59
N HIS A 256 -4.92 -27.70 -22.38
CA HIS A 256 -5.78 -28.55 -21.56
C HIS A 256 -6.12 -27.76 -20.30
N GLY A 257 -7.41 -27.51 -20.05
CA GLY A 257 -7.85 -26.91 -18.79
C GLY A 257 -7.68 -27.88 -17.61
N LEU A 258 -7.97 -27.40 -16.40
CA LEU A 258 -8.05 -28.24 -15.21
C LEU A 258 -9.01 -29.41 -15.49
N LYS A 259 -8.49 -30.65 -15.42
CA LYS A 259 -9.30 -31.87 -15.58
C LYS A 259 -10.37 -31.91 -14.48
N LYS A 260 -11.51 -32.57 -14.74
CA LYS A 260 -12.53 -32.83 -13.71
C LYS A 260 -11.88 -33.60 -12.54
N GLN A 261 -11.75 -32.95 -11.39
CA GLN A 261 -11.17 -33.49 -10.16
C GLN A 261 -12.25 -33.74 -9.11
N ARG A 262 -11.94 -34.45 -8.02
CA ARG A 262 -12.84 -34.58 -6.85
C ARG A 262 -12.74 -33.33 -5.97
N ALA A 263 -13.75 -33.08 -5.12
CA ALA A 263 -13.77 -31.88 -4.27
C ALA A 263 -12.58 -31.82 -3.30
N GLU A 264 -12.12 -32.97 -2.79
CA GLU A 264 -10.96 -33.06 -1.90
C GLU A 264 -9.65 -32.67 -2.60
N GLN A 265 -9.52 -33.02 -3.89
CA GLN A 265 -8.37 -32.65 -4.71
C GLN A 265 -8.35 -31.15 -5.02
N LEU A 266 -9.52 -30.55 -5.26
CA LEU A 266 -9.65 -29.11 -5.47
C LEU A 266 -9.28 -28.35 -4.19
N LEU A 267 -9.79 -28.78 -3.03
CA LEU A 267 -9.45 -28.19 -1.73
C LEU A 267 -7.95 -28.30 -1.44
N HIS A 268 -7.35 -29.47 -1.70
CA HIS A 268 -5.91 -29.63 -1.54
C HIS A 268 -5.11 -28.71 -2.46
N GLY A 269 -5.51 -28.59 -3.73
CA GLY A 269 -4.92 -27.64 -4.67
C GLY A 269 -4.98 -26.20 -4.14
N ILE A 270 -6.14 -25.77 -3.64
CA ILE A 270 -6.32 -24.43 -3.06
C ILE A 270 -5.37 -24.20 -1.87
N GLU A 271 -5.25 -25.15 -0.94
CA GLU A 271 -4.37 -25.04 0.24
C GLU A 271 -2.88 -24.99 -0.10
N MET A 272 -2.49 -25.59 -1.22
CA MET A 272 -1.10 -25.64 -1.68
C MET A 272 -0.74 -24.45 -2.58
N VAL A 273 -1.70 -23.92 -3.34
CA VAL A 273 -1.51 -22.77 -4.23
C VAL A 273 -1.66 -21.45 -3.48
N ARG A 274 -2.59 -21.34 -2.53
CA ARG A 274 -2.85 -20.12 -1.74
C ARG A 274 -1.57 -19.41 -1.26
N PRO A 275 -0.57 -20.08 -0.67
CA PRO A 275 0.60 -19.39 -0.14
C PRO A 275 1.42 -18.64 -1.20
N PHE A 276 1.32 -19.02 -2.48
CA PHE A 276 1.99 -18.35 -3.60
C PHE A 276 1.22 -17.14 -4.14
N VAL A 277 0.01 -16.91 -3.63
CA VAL A 277 -0.85 -15.79 -4.04
C VAL A 277 -0.77 -14.72 -2.97
N ASN A 278 -0.47 -13.49 -3.37
CA ASN A 278 -0.40 -12.34 -2.47
C ASN A 278 -1.66 -12.26 -1.59
N HIS A 279 -1.49 -12.06 -0.28
CA HIS A 279 -2.59 -12.10 0.68
C HIS A 279 -3.70 -11.07 0.40
N VAL A 280 -3.34 -9.89 -0.12
CA VAL A 280 -4.26 -8.82 -0.55
C VAL A 280 -5.12 -9.29 -1.71
N LEU A 281 -4.50 -9.93 -2.69
CA LEU A 281 -5.21 -10.47 -3.82
C LEU A 281 -6.11 -11.63 -3.38
N PHE A 282 -5.60 -12.51 -2.52
CA PHE A 282 -6.35 -13.67 -2.05
C PHE A 282 -7.67 -13.26 -1.37
N SER A 283 -7.67 -12.23 -0.51
CA SER A 283 -8.90 -11.72 0.09
C SER A 283 -9.87 -11.18 -0.98
N LYS A 284 -9.37 -10.40 -1.95
CA LYS A 284 -10.17 -9.90 -3.08
C LYS A 284 -10.79 -11.03 -3.92
N ILE A 285 -10.07 -12.13 -4.15
CA ILE A 285 -10.58 -13.32 -4.88
C ILE A 285 -11.67 -14.03 -4.07
N VAL A 286 -11.47 -14.23 -2.77
CA VAL A 286 -12.48 -14.85 -1.88
C VAL A 286 -13.78 -14.05 -1.88
N ASP A 287 -13.68 -12.73 -1.88
CA ASP A 287 -14.82 -11.81 -1.80
C ASP A 287 -15.55 -11.58 -3.13
N SER A 288 -15.01 -12.09 -4.25
CA SER A 288 -15.55 -11.90 -5.62
C SER A 288 -16.02 -13.22 -6.24
N PRO A 289 -17.12 -13.82 -5.75
CA PRO A 289 -17.53 -15.18 -6.12
C PRO A 289 -18.05 -15.33 -7.56
N ASP A 290 -18.42 -14.24 -8.23
CA ASP A 290 -19.02 -14.26 -9.58
C ASP A 290 -18.01 -13.91 -10.70
N GLY A 291 -16.72 -13.81 -10.36
CA GLY A 291 -15.64 -13.57 -11.31
C GLY A 291 -14.53 -12.67 -10.78
N LEU A 292 -13.33 -12.86 -11.34
CA LEU A 292 -12.09 -12.17 -11.01
C LEU A 292 -12.04 -10.72 -11.56
N ASP A 293 -12.97 -9.87 -11.14
CA ASP A 293 -12.91 -8.42 -11.38
C ASP A 293 -12.30 -7.70 -10.17
N VAL A 294 -11.02 -7.97 -9.96
CA VAL A 294 -10.21 -7.22 -8.99
C VAL A 294 -10.06 -5.81 -9.53
N TRP A 295 -10.80 -4.86 -8.97
CA TRP A 295 -10.75 -3.45 -9.39
C TRP A 295 -9.32 -2.92 -9.27
N GLY A 296 -8.88 -2.25 -10.32
CA GLY A 296 -7.68 -1.44 -10.28
C GLY A 296 -7.88 -0.25 -9.33
N GLU A 297 -6.84 0.15 -8.64
CA GLU A 297 -6.87 1.29 -7.72
C GLU A 297 -5.73 2.25 -8.03
N HIS A 298 -6.03 3.55 -8.04
CA HIS A 298 -5.00 4.58 -7.99
C HIS A 298 -4.73 4.94 -6.55
N ARG A 299 -3.52 4.66 -6.09
CA ARG A 299 -3.13 4.97 -4.71
C ARG A 299 -1.69 5.43 -4.61
N LYS A 300 -1.44 6.22 -3.57
CA LYS A 300 -0.09 6.55 -3.17
C LYS A 300 0.51 5.33 -2.46
N VAL A 301 1.72 4.95 -2.84
CA VAL A 301 2.48 3.89 -2.21
C VAL A 301 3.90 4.38 -1.95
N THR A 302 4.55 3.79 -0.95
CA THR A 302 5.99 3.89 -0.79
C THR A 302 6.61 2.59 -1.26
N ILE A 303 7.44 2.66 -2.30
CA ILE A 303 8.14 1.52 -2.88
C ILE A 303 9.54 1.46 -2.28
N LEU A 304 9.88 0.32 -1.70
CA LEU A 304 11.21 -0.01 -1.22
C LEU A 304 11.77 -1.15 -2.09
N PHE A 305 12.85 -0.87 -2.80
CA PHE A 305 13.60 -1.87 -3.55
C PHE A 305 14.85 -2.25 -2.78
N ILE A 306 15.06 -3.54 -2.58
CA ILE A 306 16.27 -4.13 -1.99
C ILE A 306 16.96 -4.95 -3.08
N ASN A 307 18.23 -4.68 -3.37
CA ASN A 307 19.06 -5.63 -4.09
C ASN A 307 19.98 -6.32 -3.10
N PHE A 308 20.03 -7.66 -3.10
CA PHE A 308 20.95 -8.42 -2.25
C PHE A 308 21.70 -9.50 -3.04
N GLN A 309 22.96 -9.75 -2.66
CA GLN A 309 23.83 -10.76 -3.25
C GLN A 309 24.68 -11.46 -2.20
N GLY A 310 25.24 -12.64 -2.53
CA GLY A 310 26.09 -13.42 -1.62
C GLY A 310 25.90 -14.94 -1.68
N PHE A 311 24.91 -15.43 -2.43
CA PHE A 311 24.60 -16.86 -2.52
C PHE A 311 25.22 -17.51 -3.76
N ASN A 312 26.01 -18.58 -3.58
CA ASN A 312 26.59 -19.36 -4.67
C ASN A 312 25.93 -20.74 -4.80
N PHE A 313 24.87 -20.81 -5.62
CA PHE A 313 24.06 -22.03 -5.78
C PHE A 313 24.74 -23.20 -6.53
N GLU A 314 25.91 -22.97 -7.13
CA GLU A 314 26.67 -24.00 -7.85
C GLU A 314 27.68 -24.70 -6.94
N ARG A 315 28.26 -23.98 -5.97
CA ARG A 315 29.34 -24.49 -5.11
C ARG A 315 28.93 -24.70 -3.66
N ASP A 316 27.97 -23.95 -3.16
CA ASP A 316 27.53 -24.03 -1.76
C ASP A 316 26.22 -24.84 -1.65
N THR A 317 26.33 -26.02 -1.05
CA THR A 317 25.19 -26.91 -0.81
C THR A 317 24.21 -26.34 0.22
N LYS A 318 24.66 -25.42 1.09
CA LYS A 318 23.83 -24.72 2.07
C LYS A 318 23.23 -23.42 1.53
N ALA A 319 23.53 -23.02 0.29
CA ALA A 319 23.06 -21.75 -0.28
C ALA A 319 21.52 -21.61 -0.22
N ILE A 320 20.78 -22.68 -0.48
CA ILE A 320 19.30 -22.67 -0.44
C ILE A 320 18.80 -22.50 1.00
N VAL A 321 19.41 -23.20 1.96
CA VAL A 321 19.06 -23.12 3.38
C VAL A 321 19.37 -21.72 3.92
N ASN A 322 20.52 -21.17 3.57
CA ASN A 322 20.91 -19.81 3.96
C ASN A 322 20.01 -18.75 3.32
N LEU A 323 19.62 -18.94 2.05
CA LEU A 323 18.65 -18.06 1.38
C LEU A 323 17.29 -18.10 2.07
N GLN A 324 16.78 -19.29 2.40
CA GLN A 324 15.52 -19.44 3.14
C GLN A 324 15.58 -18.75 4.50
N ARG A 325 16.68 -18.93 5.24
CA ARG A 325 16.87 -18.31 6.56
C ARG A 325 16.89 -16.79 6.46
N TYR A 326 17.68 -16.25 5.54
CA TYR A 326 17.76 -14.81 5.29
C TYR A 326 16.39 -14.24 4.88
N PHE A 327 15.71 -14.90 3.94
CA PHE A 327 14.45 -14.39 3.41
C PHE A 327 13.31 -14.46 4.43
N SER A 328 13.27 -15.49 5.28
CA SER A 328 12.27 -15.59 6.36
C SER A 328 12.39 -14.44 7.36
N GLU A 329 13.62 -14.02 7.67
CA GLU A 329 13.88 -12.89 8.56
C GLU A 329 13.54 -11.55 7.90
N LEU A 330 13.94 -11.37 6.63
CA LEU A 330 13.55 -10.21 5.83
C LEU A 330 12.03 -10.07 5.77
N GLU A 331 11.31 -11.16 5.51
CA GLU A 331 9.85 -11.20 5.47
C GLU A 331 9.24 -10.84 6.83
N SER A 332 9.81 -11.36 7.92
CA SER A 332 9.36 -11.04 9.29
C SER A 332 9.55 -9.56 9.64
N ILE A 333 10.63 -8.93 9.18
CA ILE A 333 10.87 -7.49 9.37
C ILE A 333 9.91 -6.68 8.51
N VAL A 334 9.74 -7.03 7.23
CA VAL A 334 8.80 -6.37 6.33
C VAL A 334 7.39 -6.40 6.90
N GLU A 335 6.93 -7.56 7.38
CA GLU A 335 5.61 -7.72 8.03
C GLU A 335 5.49 -6.89 9.31
N ARG A 336 6.57 -6.77 10.11
CA ARG A 336 6.59 -5.92 11.33
C ARG A 336 6.37 -4.44 11.04
N TYR A 337 6.69 -3.96 9.85
CA TYR A 337 6.42 -2.57 9.43
C TYR A 337 5.15 -2.43 8.56
N ASP A 338 4.31 -3.48 8.51
CA ASP A 338 3.14 -3.61 7.62
C ASP A 338 3.48 -3.39 6.14
N GLY A 339 4.70 -3.71 5.74
CA GLY A 339 5.08 -3.79 4.33
C GLY A 339 4.60 -5.12 3.73
N SER A 340 4.35 -5.12 2.42
CA SER A 340 4.05 -6.33 1.67
C SER A 340 5.11 -6.55 0.60
N ILE A 341 5.74 -7.74 0.61
CA ILE A 341 6.59 -8.15 -0.50
C ILE A 341 5.70 -8.41 -1.71
N ASP A 342 5.84 -7.59 -2.75
CA ASP A 342 5.09 -7.74 -4.00
C ASP A 342 5.71 -8.82 -4.88
N LYS A 343 7.05 -8.74 -5.06
CA LYS A 343 7.79 -9.67 -5.90
C LYS A 343 9.26 -9.77 -5.53
N VAL A 344 9.86 -10.87 -5.99
CA VAL A 344 11.30 -11.14 -5.90
C VAL A 344 11.79 -11.52 -7.30
N ASP A 345 12.60 -10.64 -7.87
CA ASP A 345 13.13 -10.75 -9.22
C ASP A 345 14.59 -11.17 -9.23
N LEU A 346 15.01 -11.85 -10.30
CA LEU A 346 16.42 -12.04 -10.58
C LEU A 346 17.00 -10.75 -11.19
N ALA A 347 18.19 -10.37 -10.73
CA ALA A 347 18.96 -9.28 -11.30
C ALA A 347 20.33 -9.78 -11.76
N SER A 348 21.02 -9.01 -12.60
CA SER A 348 22.37 -9.36 -13.07
C SER A 348 23.38 -9.60 -11.93
N ASN A 349 23.15 -8.94 -10.78
CA ASN A 349 23.94 -9.09 -9.55
C ASN A 349 23.02 -9.39 -8.35
N GLY A 350 22.53 -10.63 -8.25
CA GLY A 350 21.74 -11.09 -7.10
C GLY A 350 20.23 -11.03 -7.33
N TYR A 351 19.48 -10.65 -6.30
CA TYR A 351 18.02 -10.62 -6.31
C TYR A 351 17.49 -9.24 -5.95
N ASN A 352 16.44 -8.81 -6.63
CA ASN A 352 15.69 -7.62 -6.29
C ASN A 352 14.42 -8.01 -5.55
N VAL A 353 14.18 -7.42 -4.39
CA VAL A 353 12.93 -7.53 -3.65
C VAL A 353 12.22 -6.21 -3.76
N MET A 354 10.97 -6.23 -4.23
CA MET A 354 10.09 -5.06 -4.20
C MET A 354 9.13 -5.20 -3.02
N VAL A 355 9.23 -4.26 -2.09
CA VAL A 355 8.35 -4.14 -0.92
C VAL A 355 7.49 -2.90 -1.10
N LEU A 356 6.19 -3.05 -0.85
CA LEU A 356 5.21 -1.98 -0.94
C LEU A 356 4.69 -1.64 0.46
N PHE A 357 4.70 -0.35 0.77
CA PHE A 357 3.97 0.24 1.89
C PHE A 357 2.81 1.06 1.33
N GLY A 358 1.71 1.08 2.06
CA GLY A 358 0.45 1.61 1.54
C GLY A 358 -0.42 0.58 0.81
N VAL A 359 -0.08 -0.71 0.87
CA VAL A 359 -0.84 -1.82 0.28
C VAL A 359 -0.82 -3.02 1.24
N PRO A 360 -1.98 -3.59 1.65
CA PRO A 360 -3.34 -3.17 1.29
C PRO A 360 -3.84 -1.95 2.05
N PHE A 361 -3.20 -1.59 3.16
CA PHE A 361 -3.60 -0.48 4.01
C PHE A 361 -2.61 0.67 3.88
N ILE A 362 -3.13 1.88 3.73
CA ILE A 362 -2.33 3.10 3.78
C ILE A 362 -2.21 3.62 5.22
N HIS A 363 -1.04 4.15 5.53
CA HIS A 363 -0.71 4.76 6.81
C HIS A 363 -0.22 6.19 6.60
N GLU A 364 -0.34 7.01 7.65
CA GLU A 364 0.13 8.40 7.63
C GLU A 364 1.65 8.49 7.53
N ASP A 365 2.36 7.44 7.97
CA ASP A 365 3.82 7.39 8.13
C ASP A 365 4.51 6.36 7.20
N ASP A 366 3.89 5.92 6.10
CA ASP A 366 4.42 4.88 5.20
C ASP A 366 5.86 5.17 4.69
N GLU A 367 6.24 6.44 4.49
CA GLU A 367 7.61 6.83 4.17
C GLU A 367 8.61 6.55 5.31
N GLU A 368 8.23 6.87 6.55
CA GLU A 368 9.05 6.60 7.74
C GLU A 368 9.13 5.09 8.01
N ARG A 369 8.03 4.35 7.81
CA ARG A 369 7.97 2.88 7.91
C ARG A 369 8.96 2.22 6.97
N ALA A 370 8.94 2.60 5.70
CA ALA A 370 9.83 2.04 4.69
C ALA A 370 11.31 2.26 5.05
N VAL A 371 11.65 3.46 5.51
CA VAL A 371 13.05 3.80 5.86
C VAL A 371 13.49 3.09 7.14
N ASN A 372 12.61 2.95 8.15
CA ASN A 372 12.90 2.15 9.34
C ASN A 372 13.10 0.67 9.01
N CYS A 373 12.22 0.10 8.17
CA CYS A 373 12.33 -1.26 7.66
C CYS A 373 13.66 -1.48 6.92
N ALA A 374 14.00 -0.58 5.98
CA ALA A 374 15.30 -0.62 5.28
C ALA A 374 16.49 -0.59 6.23
N TYR A 375 16.45 0.29 7.22
CA TYR A 375 17.52 0.43 8.20
C TYR A 375 17.67 -0.83 9.06
N GLU A 376 16.56 -1.42 9.53
CA GLU A 376 16.59 -2.68 10.29
C GLU A 376 17.14 -3.83 9.44
N ILE A 377 16.72 -3.94 8.18
CA ILE A 377 17.21 -4.95 7.23
C ILE A 377 18.73 -4.85 7.03
N LEU A 378 19.28 -3.64 6.88
CA LEU A 378 20.73 -3.42 6.75
C LEU A 378 21.48 -3.76 8.05
N SER A 379 20.91 -3.42 9.21
CA SER A 379 21.56 -3.57 10.51
C SER A 379 21.51 -4.99 11.10
N GLY A 380 20.77 -5.90 10.48
CA GLY A 380 20.55 -7.24 11.01
C GLY A 380 21.77 -8.15 11.08
N VAL A 381 21.77 -9.06 12.04
CA VAL A 381 22.89 -9.99 12.37
C VAL A 381 23.31 -10.87 11.18
N TRP A 382 22.45 -11.07 10.18
CA TRP A 382 22.75 -11.85 8.96
C TRP A 382 23.73 -11.17 8.01
N SER A 383 23.79 -9.82 7.97
CA SER A 383 24.74 -9.11 7.11
C SER A 383 26.18 -9.52 7.43
N GLN A 384 26.47 -9.71 8.73
CA GLN A 384 27.77 -10.12 9.24
C GLN A 384 28.04 -11.62 9.12
N THR A 385 27.03 -12.46 9.38
CA THR A 385 27.21 -13.93 9.39
C THR A 385 27.20 -14.57 8.00
N LEU A 386 26.43 -14.02 7.05
CA LEU A 386 26.29 -14.55 5.68
C LEU A 386 27.05 -13.73 4.62
N LYS A 387 27.70 -12.62 5.00
CA LYS A 387 28.40 -11.69 4.10
C LYS A 387 27.53 -11.24 2.91
N ILE A 388 26.28 -10.90 3.21
CA ILE A 388 25.32 -10.46 2.20
C ILE A 388 25.54 -8.97 1.95
N GLU A 389 25.93 -8.63 0.72
CA GLU A 389 25.97 -7.24 0.28
C GLU A 389 24.58 -6.82 -0.20
N MET A 390 24.15 -5.63 0.20
CA MET A 390 22.81 -5.14 -0.08
C MET A 390 22.77 -3.64 -0.40
N LYS A 391 21.79 -3.24 -1.22
CA LYS A 391 21.56 -1.86 -1.66
C LYS A 391 20.09 -1.55 -1.60
N ILE A 392 19.72 -0.32 -1.24
CA ILE A 392 18.31 0.05 -1.07
C ILE A 392 17.98 1.36 -1.78
N GLY A 393 16.86 1.36 -2.52
CA GLY A 393 16.25 2.54 -3.12
C GLY A 393 14.79 2.70 -2.68
N ILE A 394 14.40 3.89 -2.22
CA ILE A 394 13.04 4.16 -1.71
C ILE A 394 12.46 5.40 -2.38
N ASN A 395 11.21 5.28 -2.86
CA ASN A 395 10.46 6.40 -3.42
C ASN A 395 8.97 6.28 -3.06
N SER A 396 8.28 7.42 -3.01
CA SER A 396 6.84 7.47 -2.74
C SER A 396 6.12 8.32 -3.77
N GLY A 397 4.97 7.83 -4.23
CA GLY A 397 4.12 8.51 -5.20
C GLY A 397 2.92 7.68 -5.62
N PHE A 398 2.11 8.21 -6.53
CA PHE A 398 0.91 7.54 -7.03
C PHE A 398 1.24 6.48 -8.08
N VAL A 399 0.67 5.31 -7.90
CA VAL A 399 0.78 4.16 -8.81
C VAL A 399 -0.61 3.62 -9.13
N PHE A 400 -0.69 2.87 -10.23
CA PHE A 400 -1.84 2.02 -10.52
C PHE A 400 -1.56 0.62 -9.95
N ALA A 401 -2.42 0.14 -9.05
CA ALA A 401 -2.37 -1.22 -8.53
C ALA A 401 -3.45 -2.06 -9.23
N GLY A 402 -3.07 -3.14 -9.90
CA GLY A 402 -4.02 -3.94 -10.66
C GLY A 402 -3.46 -5.21 -11.27
N ASN A 403 -4.31 -5.92 -12.02
CA ASN A 403 -3.93 -7.15 -12.72
C ASN A 403 -3.13 -6.86 -14.00
N VAL A 404 -2.03 -7.60 -14.17
CA VAL A 404 -1.09 -7.51 -15.29
C VAL A 404 -0.98 -8.87 -15.97
N GLY A 405 -1.16 -8.93 -17.29
CA GLY A 405 -1.02 -10.15 -18.07
C GLY A 405 -2.23 -10.47 -18.95
N SER A 406 -2.60 -11.75 -19.01
CA SER A 406 -3.68 -12.27 -19.85
C SER A 406 -4.77 -12.96 -19.03
N ASN A 407 -5.84 -13.45 -19.68
CA ASN A 407 -6.87 -14.26 -19.01
C ASN A 407 -6.38 -15.64 -18.56
N GLU A 408 -5.12 -16.00 -18.86
CA GLU A 408 -4.53 -17.30 -18.54
C GLU A 408 -3.35 -17.20 -17.56
N ARG A 409 -2.76 -16.02 -17.42
CA ARG A 409 -1.68 -15.75 -16.46
C ARG A 409 -1.68 -14.26 -16.11
N ARG A 410 -1.84 -13.96 -14.82
CA ARG A 410 -1.90 -12.60 -14.28
C ARG A 410 -0.98 -12.43 -13.08
N GLU A 411 -0.49 -11.23 -12.84
CA GLU A 411 0.07 -10.82 -11.56
C GLU A 411 -0.69 -9.60 -11.07
N TYR A 412 -0.99 -9.54 -9.77
CA TYR A 412 -1.46 -8.30 -9.16
C TYR A 412 -0.24 -7.56 -8.66
N THR A 413 0.06 -6.41 -9.25
CA THR A 413 1.25 -5.61 -8.90
C THR A 413 0.97 -4.13 -9.13
N VAL A 414 1.91 -3.28 -8.73
CA VAL A 414 1.87 -1.85 -8.98
C VAL A 414 2.64 -1.49 -10.24
N MET A 415 2.07 -0.58 -11.02
CA MET A 415 2.69 0.03 -12.19
C MET A 415 2.73 1.54 -12.06
N GLY A 416 3.79 2.12 -12.61
CA GLY A 416 3.90 3.56 -12.74
C GLY A 416 5.35 4.01 -12.79
N ASP A 417 5.50 5.26 -13.18
CA ASP A 417 6.78 5.94 -13.24
C ASP A 417 7.47 6.04 -11.86
N GLU A 418 6.68 6.05 -10.78
CA GLU A 418 7.18 6.07 -9.40
C GLU A 418 7.86 4.74 -8.97
N VAL A 419 7.41 3.61 -9.51
CA VAL A 419 8.04 2.29 -9.31
C VAL A 419 9.40 2.27 -10.01
N ASN A 420 9.44 2.76 -11.25
CA ASN A 420 10.66 2.88 -12.03
C ASN A 420 11.67 3.83 -11.38
N LEU A 421 11.20 4.93 -10.77
CA LEU A 421 12.06 5.84 -10.02
C LEU A 421 12.72 5.11 -8.84
N ALA A 422 11.98 4.35 -8.04
CA ALA A 422 12.54 3.57 -6.92
C ALA A 422 13.64 2.58 -7.38
N ALA A 423 13.37 1.81 -8.45
CA ALA A 423 14.35 0.88 -9.03
C ALA A 423 15.61 1.60 -9.54
N ARG A 424 15.46 2.83 -10.06
CA ARG A 424 16.60 3.64 -10.51
C ARG A 424 17.39 4.24 -9.35
N LEU A 425 16.76 4.61 -8.23
CA LEU A 425 17.46 5.02 -7.01
C LEU A 425 18.34 3.88 -6.49
N LEU A 426 17.81 2.66 -6.46
CA LEU A 426 18.57 1.44 -6.14
C LEU A 426 19.81 1.31 -7.04
N SER A 427 19.68 1.54 -8.34
CA SER A 427 20.82 1.46 -9.28
C SER A 427 21.95 2.47 -9.01
N LYS A 428 21.66 3.55 -8.26
CA LYS A 428 22.63 4.59 -7.87
C LYS A 428 23.21 4.37 -6.48
N ALA A 429 22.63 3.47 -5.69
CA ALA A 429 23.12 3.11 -4.37
C ALA A 429 24.44 2.33 -4.45
N LYS A 430 25.38 2.65 -3.56
CA LYS A 430 26.54 1.79 -3.29
C LYS A 430 26.14 0.69 -2.29
N PRO A 431 26.93 -0.39 -2.12
CA PRO A 431 26.68 -1.35 -1.05
C PRO A 431 26.47 -0.63 0.29
N GLU A 432 25.45 -1.07 1.02
CA GLU A 432 24.98 -0.54 2.30
C GLU A 432 24.38 0.89 2.27
N ASP A 433 24.17 1.48 1.09
CA ASP A 433 23.45 2.74 0.97
C ASP A 433 21.92 2.53 1.00
N ILE A 434 21.24 3.41 1.75
CA ILE A 434 19.80 3.70 1.57
C ILE A 434 19.69 5.04 0.84
N ILE A 435 19.20 5.01 -0.41
CA ILE A 435 18.94 6.20 -1.21
C ILE A 435 17.43 6.46 -1.29
N VAL A 436 17.04 7.70 -1.01
CA VAL A 436 15.63 8.12 -1.01
C VAL A 436 15.40 9.30 -1.97
N SER A 437 14.19 9.41 -2.51
CA SER A 437 13.75 10.54 -3.32
C SER A 437 13.45 11.79 -2.48
N GLU A 438 13.19 12.92 -3.15
CA GLU A 438 12.72 14.16 -2.50
C GLU A 438 11.34 13.99 -1.84
N SER A 439 10.44 13.16 -2.38
CA SER A 439 9.12 12.91 -1.77
C SER A 439 9.23 12.23 -0.42
N VAL A 440 10.11 11.22 -0.30
CA VAL A 440 10.40 10.54 0.97
C VAL A 440 11.12 11.48 1.93
N TYR A 441 12.14 12.21 1.45
CA TYR A 441 12.93 13.15 2.27
C TYR A 441 12.04 14.14 3.04
N LYS A 442 11.04 14.74 2.39
CA LYS A 442 10.16 15.75 3.02
C LYS A 442 9.47 15.22 4.27
N ASN A 443 9.09 13.94 4.28
CA ASN A 443 8.35 13.30 5.35
C ASN A 443 9.26 12.73 6.45
N ILE A 444 10.53 12.41 6.14
CA ILE A 444 11.44 11.79 7.11
C ILE A 444 12.56 12.70 7.65
N LYS A 445 12.70 13.93 7.13
CA LYS A 445 13.72 14.91 7.57
C LYS A 445 13.65 15.23 9.07
N GLY A 446 12.49 14.99 9.70
CA GLY A 446 12.30 15.11 11.14
C GLY A 446 13.09 14.07 11.93
N THR A 447 13.06 12.82 11.47
CA THR A 447 13.45 11.61 12.20
C THR A 447 14.86 11.10 11.85
N PHE A 448 15.35 11.39 10.63
CA PHE A 448 16.64 10.90 10.13
C PHE A 448 17.63 12.01 9.76
N GLU A 449 18.93 11.70 9.86
CA GLU A 449 19.99 12.49 9.25
C GLU A 449 20.13 12.08 7.77
N LEU A 450 20.10 13.07 6.88
CA LEU A 450 20.08 12.88 5.44
C LEU A 450 21.14 13.73 4.76
N LYS A 451 21.91 13.14 3.85
CA LYS A 451 22.90 13.83 3.02
C LYS A 451 22.37 14.00 1.60
N SER A 452 22.25 15.24 1.14
CA SER A 452 21.93 15.52 -0.27
C SER A 452 23.05 15.01 -1.17
N LEU A 453 22.69 14.33 -2.25
CA LEU A 453 23.62 13.94 -3.32
C LEU A 453 23.42 14.81 -4.56
N GLN A 454 24.31 14.69 -5.54
CA GLN A 454 24.15 15.37 -6.83
C GLN A 454 22.87 14.90 -7.52
N SER A 455 22.12 15.85 -8.09
CA SER A 455 20.92 15.51 -8.86
C SER A 455 21.30 14.66 -10.06
N VAL A 456 20.59 13.57 -10.28
CA VAL A 456 20.94 12.60 -11.32
C VAL A 456 19.92 12.67 -12.45
N ARG A 457 20.41 12.76 -13.69
CA ARG A 457 19.58 12.44 -14.87
C ARG A 457 19.40 10.94 -14.94
N LEU A 458 18.18 10.49 -14.70
CA LEU A 458 17.81 9.09 -14.79
C LEU A 458 17.41 8.77 -16.23
N LYS A 459 17.72 7.55 -16.71
CA LYS A 459 17.40 7.10 -18.08
C LYS A 459 15.89 7.24 -18.33
N GLY A 460 15.45 8.01 -19.32
CA GLY A 460 14.03 8.28 -19.54
C GLY A 460 13.41 9.19 -18.46
N LYS A 461 14.12 10.26 -18.09
CA LYS A 461 13.59 11.44 -17.39
C LYS A 461 14.15 12.70 -18.03
N GLU A 462 13.28 13.63 -18.42
CA GLU A 462 13.70 14.93 -18.97
C GLU A 462 14.38 15.82 -17.92
N LYS A 463 13.91 15.77 -16.66
CA LYS A 463 14.41 16.59 -15.53
C LYS A 463 15.30 15.78 -14.60
N SER A 464 16.35 16.41 -14.06
CA SER A 464 17.21 15.84 -13.03
C SER A 464 16.45 15.67 -11.71
N VAL A 465 16.60 14.52 -11.05
CA VAL A 465 15.91 14.23 -9.78
C VAL A 465 16.89 14.44 -8.61
N LYS A 466 16.44 15.15 -7.57
CA LYS A 466 17.18 15.28 -6.31
C LYS A 466 17.06 13.99 -5.50
N ILE A 467 18.17 13.51 -4.96
CA ILE A 467 18.24 12.26 -4.20
C ILE A 467 19.05 12.47 -2.93
N PHE A 468 18.73 11.71 -1.89
CA PHE A 468 19.31 11.84 -0.56
C PHE A 468 19.78 10.48 -0.05
N LYS A 469 20.93 10.44 0.63
CA LYS A 469 21.40 9.26 1.37
C LYS A 469 20.98 9.38 2.83
N VAL A 470 20.35 8.34 3.37
CA VAL A 470 20.10 8.23 4.82
C VAL A 470 21.40 7.84 5.49
N THR A 471 21.85 8.61 6.49
CA THR A 471 23.14 8.37 7.17
C THR A 471 22.96 7.76 8.54
N SER A 472 22.02 8.27 9.33
CA SER A 472 21.79 7.80 10.70
C SER A 472 20.38 8.17 11.17
N ARG A 473 19.92 7.52 12.24
CA ARG A 473 18.78 8.00 13.04
C ARG A 473 19.27 9.12 13.95
N LYS A 474 18.47 10.17 14.14
CA LYS A 474 18.82 11.24 15.08
C LYS A 474 18.79 10.71 16.52
N LYS A 475 19.91 10.85 17.26
CA LYS A 475 20.00 10.47 18.68
C LYS A 475 19.19 11.45 19.54
N LYS A 476 17.97 11.12 19.96
CA LYS A 476 17.14 11.83 20.97
C LYS A 476 15.88 11.01 21.34
N ILE A 477 15.25 11.36 22.47
CA ILE A 477 14.16 10.63 23.16
C ILE A 477 13.15 9.99 22.19
N VAL A 478 13.08 8.65 22.20
CA VAL A 478 12.18 7.83 21.38
C VAL A 478 10.73 8.25 21.58
N GLY A 479 10.01 8.52 20.49
CA GLY A 479 8.59 8.93 20.51
C GLY A 479 8.34 10.46 20.58
N PHE A 480 9.27 11.26 21.13
CA PHE A 480 9.08 12.72 21.22
C PHE A 480 9.13 13.43 19.85
N GLU A 481 9.77 12.84 18.84
CA GLU A 481 9.83 13.42 17.50
C GLU A 481 8.57 13.20 16.65
N ARG A 482 7.75 12.17 16.92
CA ARG A 482 6.43 12.04 16.26
C ARG A 482 5.52 13.23 16.57
N LEU A 483 5.70 13.84 17.74
CA LEU A 483 5.03 15.08 18.14
C LEU A 483 5.56 16.34 17.42
N ARG A 484 6.67 16.23 16.67
CA ARG A 484 7.26 17.35 15.92
C ARG A 484 6.64 17.58 14.54
N GLY A 485 5.73 16.72 14.09
CA GLY A 485 4.91 16.94 12.91
C GLY A 485 3.83 18.02 13.17
N GLY A 486 4.18 19.27 12.91
CA GLY A 486 3.30 20.44 13.01
C GLY A 486 4.13 21.70 13.14
N GLU A 487 4.32 22.42 12.03
CA GLU A 487 5.27 23.54 11.93
C GLU A 487 4.74 24.83 12.58
N SER A 488 3.43 24.94 12.86
CA SER A 488 2.89 26.11 13.55
C SER A 488 3.51 26.26 14.93
N LYS A 489 4.14 27.40 15.22
CA LYS A 489 4.79 27.65 16.53
C LYS A 489 3.78 27.89 17.67
N ILE A 490 2.49 28.04 17.37
CA ILE A 490 1.47 28.52 18.31
C ILE A 490 0.31 27.52 18.38
N LEU A 491 -0.07 27.11 19.60
CA LEU A 491 -1.27 26.32 19.85
C LEU A 491 -2.52 27.20 19.79
N ILE A 492 -3.39 26.96 18.80
CA ILE A 492 -4.64 27.71 18.59
C ILE A 492 -5.85 26.94 19.14
N GLY A 493 -6.83 27.66 19.70
CA GLY A 493 -8.13 27.11 20.12
C GLY A 493 -8.15 26.18 21.34
N ARG A 494 -6.99 25.84 21.94
CA ARG A 494 -6.91 24.87 23.06
C ARG A 494 -6.65 25.48 24.43
N LYS A 495 -7.04 26.74 24.65
CA LYS A 495 -6.76 27.47 25.90
C LYS A 495 -7.42 26.81 27.12
N ASN A 496 -8.64 26.28 26.96
CA ASN A 496 -9.39 25.65 28.05
C ASN A 496 -8.80 24.28 28.42
N GLU A 497 -8.46 23.47 27.42
CA GLU A 497 -7.84 22.17 27.59
C GLU A 497 -6.46 22.29 28.24
N LEU A 498 -5.64 23.25 27.80
CA LEU A 498 -4.38 23.61 28.46
C LEU A 498 -4.58 24.04 29.92
N LYS A 499 -5.60 24.83 30.22
CA LYS A 499 -5.91 25.26 31.60
C LYS A 499 -6.25 24.06 32.48
N ARG A 500 -7.01 23.08 31.96
CA ARG A 500 -7.30 21.82 32.66
C ARG A 500 -6.04 21.00 32.91
N LEU A 501 -5.17 20.86 31.91
CA LEU A 501 -3.88 20.16 32.06
C LEU A 501 -2.99 20.83 33.12
N LYS A 502 -2.88 22.17 33.11
CA LYS A 502 -2.15 22.93 34.14
C LYS A 502 -2.70 22.67 35.56
N ASN A 503 -4.01 22.54 35.71
CA ASN A 503 -4.63 22.21 37.00
C ASN A 503 -4.31 20.78 37.45
N ILE A 504 -4.22 19.82 36.52
CA ILE A 504 -3.82 18.45 36.80
C ILE A 504 -2.36 18.40 37.27
N ILE A 505 -1.44 19.12 36.61
CA ILE A 505 -0.03 19.23 37.04
C ILE A 505 0.05 19.65 38.52
N LYS A 506 -0.71 20.67 38.92
CA LYS A 506 -0.74 21.16 40.31
C LYS A 506 -1.20 20.11 41.33
N LYS A 507 -2.06 19.16 40.93
CA LYS A 507 -2.48 18.04 41.80
C LYS A 507 -1.34 17.07 42.01
N VAL A 508 -0.61 16.75 40.94
CA VAL A 508 0.53 15.81 40.99
C VAL A 508 1.73 16.40 41.73
N GLU A 509 1.95 17.71 41.63
CA GLU A 509 2.95 18.43 42.44
C GLU A 509 2.71 18.29 43.96
N LYS A 510 1.47 18.01 44.40
CA LYS A 510 1.12 17.75 45.82
C LYS A 510 1.37 16.30 46.27
N GLY A 511 1.93 15.45 45.42
CA GLY A 511 2.24 14.05 45.76
C GLY A 511 1.15 13.04 45.43
N LYS A 512 0.03 13.46 44.81
CA LYS A 512 -1.09 12.59 44.44
C LYS A 512 -0.99 12.19 42.98
N GLY A 513 -1.15 10.90 42.68
CA GLY A 513 -1.18 10.43 41.30
C GLY A 513 -2.45 10.89 40.59
N HIS A 514 -2.37 11.00 39.27
CA HIS A 514 -3.53 11.39 38.47
C HIS A 514 -3.46 10.73 37.10
N ILE A 515 -4.63 10.46 36.51
CA ILE A 515 -4.76 9.89 35.17
C ILE A 515 -5.47 10.93 34.30
N VAL A 516 -4.90 11.23 33.15
CA VAL A 516 -5.54 12.09 32.15
C VAL A 516 -5.70 11.33 30.84
N THR A 517 -6.93 11.27 30.34
CA THR A 517 -7.21 10.75 28.99
C THR A 517 -7.39 11.92 28.04
N ILE A 518 -6.61 11.96 26.97
CA ILE A 518 -6.77 12.91 25.87
C ILE A 518 -7.37 12.15 24.70
N SER A 519 -8.66 12.32 24.47
CA SER A 519 -9.43 11.62 23.43
C SER A 519 -9.82 12.58 22.30
N GLY A 520 -9.98 12.07 21.07
CA GLY A 520 -10.43 12.88 19.94
C GLY A 520 -10.14 12.24 18.58
N GLU A 521 -10.81 12.71 17.54
CA GLU A 521 -10.68 12.18 16.18
C GLU A 521 -9.28 12.40 15.59
N ALA A 522 -8.96 11.68 14.50
CA ALA A 522 -7.70 11.85 13.77
C ALA A 522 -7.53 13.30 13.26
N GLY A 523 -6.31 13.83 13.30
CA GLY A 523 -6.02 15.21 12.86
C GLY A 523 -6.53 16.34 13.78
N VAL A 524 -7.30 16.05 14.83
CA VAL A 524 -7.92 17.09 15.69
C VAL A 524 -6.92 17.86 16.59
N GLY A 525 -5.64 17.48 16.58
CA GLY A 525 -4.58 18.14 17.34
C GLY A 525 -4.21 17.48 18.68
N LYS A 526 -4.52 16.19 18.88
CA LYS A 526 -4.13 15.42 20.09
C LYS A 526 -2.63 15.48 20.35
N SER A 527 -1.83 15.05 19.39
CA SER A 527 -0.36 15.06 19.44
C SER A 527 0.17 16.47 19.72
N ARG A 528 -0.43 17.49 19.10
CA ARG A 528 -0.04 18.89 19.35
C ARG A 528 -0.31 19.33 20.79
N LEU A 529 -1.47 19.01 21.35
CA LEU A 529 -1.78 19.32 22.74
C LEU A 529 -0.86 18.56 23.70
N THR A 530 -0.60 17.27 23.43
CA THR A 530 0.34 16.44 24.20
C THR A 530 1.73 17.04 24.20
N ARG A 531 2.20 17.58 23.07
CA ARG A 531 3.49 18.28 23.00
C ARG A 531 3.55 19.50 23.89
N GLU A 532 2.58 20.40 23.78
CA GLU A 532 2.52 21.62 24.61
C GLU A 532 2.43 21.27 26.10
N PHE A 533 1.76 20.16 26.42
CA PHE A 533 1.71 19.62 27.75
C PHE A 533 3.06 19.10 28.25
N ILE A 534 3.80 18.34 27.43
CA ILE A 534 5.16 17.89 27.75
C ILE A 534 6.11 19.10 27.85
N ASP A 535 5.99 20.11 26.99
CA ASP A 535 6.81 21.33 27.06
C ASP A 535 6.56 22.10 28.37
N LEU A 536 5.31 22.18 28.83
CA LEU A 536 4.99 22.73 30.16
C LEU A 536 5.61 21.90 31.30
N TRP A 537 5.61 20.58 31.16
CA TRP A 537 6.21 19.66 32.13
C TRP A 537 7.74 19.80 32.19
N MET A 538 8.40 19.87 31.03
CA MET A 538 9.86 20.03 30.92
C MET A 538 10.32 21.40 31.43
N LYS A 539 9.53 22.47 31.24
CA LYS A 539 9.84 23.80 31.83
C LYS A 539 9.94 23.76 33.35
N LYS A 540 9.25 22.82 34.01
CA LYS A 540 9.34 22.57 35.46
C LYS A 540 10.52 21.67 35.86
N LYS A 541 11.32 21.18 34.89
CA LYS A 541 12.43 20.24 35.07
C LYS A 541 12.03 18.87 35.64
N TYR A 542 10.76 18.50 35.49
CA TYR A 542 10.23 17.19 35.88
C TYR A 542 10.58 16.11 34.85
N ASP A 543 10.65 14.86 35.31
CA ASP A 543 10.96 13.73 34.44
C ASP A 543 9.72 13.34 33.64
N PHE A 544 9.91 12.98 32.38
CA PHE A 544 8.86 12.38 31.57
C PHE A 544 9.42 11.21 30.77
N THR A 545 8.52 10.32 30.42
CA THR A 545 8.80 9.18 29.54
C THR A 545 7.59 8.90 28.67
N MET A 546 7.80 8.32 27.50
CA MET A 546 6.76 8.20 26.49
C MET A 546 6.86 6.87 25.74
N GLY A 547 5.70 6.29 25.50
CA GLY A 547 5.52 5.11 24.67
C GLY A 547 4.34 5.30 23.73
N SER A 548 4.31 4.52 22.67
CA SER A 548 3.19 4.49 21.74
C SER A 548 2.76 3.06 21.51
N CYS A 549 1.45 2.85 21.44
CA CYS A 549 0.90 1.63 20.89
C CYS A 549 1.20 1.62 19.40
N GLN A 550 1.93 0.61 18.95
CA GLN A 550 2.20 0.41 17.54
C GLN A 550 1.00 -0.26 16.89
N PHE A 551 0.61 0.23 15.71
CA PHE A 551 -0.45 -0.37 14.89
C PHE A 551 -0.02 -1.66 14.18
N TYR A 552 1.27 -1.98 14.19
CA TYR A 552 1.88 -2.87 13.23
C TYR A 552 1.86 -4.35 13.64
N GLY A 553 1.40 -5.23 12.75
CA GLY A 553 1.46 -6.69 12.94
C GLY A 553 0.64 -7.25 14.11
N LYS A 554 0.88 -8.54 14.46
CA LYS A 554 0.27 -9.16 15.65
C LYS A 554 0.64 -8.31 16.88
N PRO A 555 -0.31 -7.98 17.78
CA PRO A 555 -0.04 -7.17 18.97
C PRO A 555 1.15 -7.73 19.75
N ILE A 556 2.25 -6.96 19.80
CA ILE A 556 3.43 -7.31 20.61
C ILE A 556 3.11 -6.93 22.05
N SER A 557 2.98 -7.95 22.91
CA SER A 557 2.70 -7.76 24.33
C SER A 557 3.62 -6.72 24.96
N TYR A 558 3.03 -5.77 25.70
CA TYR A 558 3.72 -4.73 26.45
C TYR A 558 4.55 -3.74 25.61
N HIS A 559 4.41 -3.71 24.28
CA HIS A 559 5.15 -2.80 23.40
C HIS A 559 5.16 -1.31 23.86
N PRO A 560 4.01 -0.67 24.17
CA PRO A 560 4.00 0.73 24.62
C PRO A 560 4.81 1.01 25.88
N TRP A 561 5.22 -0.03 26.63
CA TRP A 561 6.02 0.11 27.85
C TRP A 561 7.54 -0.01 27.60
N LYS A 562 7.97 -0.57 26.46
CA LYS A 562 9.39 -0.76 26.15
C LYS A 562 10.15 0.55 26.05
N ALA A 563 9.69 1.48 25.20
CA ALA A 563 10.34 2.77 25.02
C ALA A 563 10.39 3.59 26.32
N PRO A 564 9.32 3.64 27.14
CA PRO A 564 9.38 4.25 28.45
C PRO A 564 10.48 3.70 29.36
N LEU A 565 10.62 2.38 29.39
CA LEU A 565 11.59 1.68 30.23
C LEU A 565 13.02 1.88 29.72
N LEU A 566 13.27 1.72 28.42
CA LEU A 566 14.58 1.94 27.81
C LEU A 566 15.07 3.37 28.04
N SER A 567 14.18 4.36 27.84
CA SER A 567 14.50 5.77 28.12
C SER A 567 14.88 5.99 29.58
N TYR A 568 14.26 5.26 30.52
CA TYR A 568 14.51 5.39 31.95
C TYR A 568 15.82 4.71 32.37
N LEU A 569 16.11 3.57 31.73
CA LEU A 569 17.38 2.85 31.87
C LEU A 569 18.55 3.65 31.27
N GLY A 570 18.28 4.58 30.34
CA GLY A 570 19.32 5.31 29.60
C GLY A 570 19.97 4.44 28.52
N ILE A 571 19.21 3.45 28.03
CA ILE A 571 19.64 2.46 27.05
C ILE A 571 19.00 2.81 25.71
N ASP A 572 19.80 2.75 24.64
CA ASP A 572 19.31 2.85 23.27
C ASP A 572 18.90 1.45 22.77
N GLU A 573 17.89 1.38 21.90
CA GLU A 573 17.48 0.14 21.23
C GLU A 573 18.62 -0.47 20.40
N PHE A 574 19.66 0.31 20.05
CA PHE A 574 20.86 -0.14 19.35
C PHE A 574 22.09 -0.34 20.25
N THR A 575 21.98 -0.14 21.57
CA THR A 575 23.06 -0.49 22.52
C THR A 575 23.39 -1.98 22.39
N LEU A 576 24.68 -2.35 22.44
CA LEU A 576 25.10 -3.75 22.33
C LEU A 576 24.43 -4.58 23.42
N GLU A 577 24.02 -5.80 23.10
CA GLU A 577 23.20 -6.62 24.00
C GLU A 577 23.86 -6.84 25.38
N GLY A 578 25.18 -7.07 25.41
CA GLY A 578 25.94 -7.18 26.66
C GLY A 578 25.96 -5.90 27.50
N GLU A 579 25.93 -4.73 26.87
CA GLU A 579 25.84 -3.44 27.57
C GLU A 579 24.42 -3.20 28.10
N LYS A 580 23.39 -3.60 27.34
CA LYS A 580 21.99 -3.54 27.78
C LYS A 580 21.76 -4.39 29.03
N LYS A 581 22.27 -5.62 29.05
CA LYS A 581 22.15 -6.54 30.19
C LYS A 581 22.74 -5.93 31.46
N LYS A 582 23.99 -5.44 31.39
CA LYS A 582 24.65 -4.77 32.52
C LYS A 582 23.91 -3.51 32.98
N ALA A 583 23.38 -2.72 32.04
CA ALA A 583 22.63 -1.52 32.38
C ALA A 583 21.31 -1.83 33.10
N ILE A 584 20.62 -2.92 32.71
CA ILE A 584 19.42 -3.40 33.42
C ILE A 584 19.78 -3.85 34.83
N GLU A 585 20.81 -4.70 34.99
CA GLU A 585 21.21 -5.22 36.30
C GLU A 585 21.60 -4.10 37.28
N ASN A 586 22.44 -3.16 36.83
CA ASN A 586 22.86 -2.01 37.63
C ASN A 586 21.66 -1.14 38.03
N PHE A 587 20.75 -0.89 37.09
CA PHE A 587 19.58 -0.07 37.37
C PHE A 587 18.61 -0.77 38.33
N MET A 588 18.39 -2.07 38.18
CA MET A 588 17.56 -2.85 39.10
C MET A 588 18.14 -2.81 40.52
N LYS A 589 19.47 -2.87 40.64
CA LYS A 589 20.19 -2.72 41.93
C LYS A 589 19.95 -1.36 42.57
N ASP A 590 19.98 -0.29 41.78
CA ASP A 590 19.73 1.09 42.23
C ASP A 590 18.29 1.28 42.71
N VAL A 591 17.31 0.67 42.04
CA VAL A 591 15.89 0.72 42.42
C VAL A 591 15.67 -0.02 43.74
N ASN A 592 16.12 -1.26 43.82
CA ASN A 592 16.08 -2.11 45.01
C ASN A 592 16.99 -3.34 44.76
N PRO A 593 18.02 -3.59 45.57
CA PRO A 593 18.93 -4.73 45.39
C PRO A 593 18.22 -6.11 45.29
N ALA A 594 17.06 -6.26 45.92
CA ALA A 594 16.25 -7.50 45.82
C ALA A 594 15.66 -7.73 44.42
N LEU A 595 15.65 -6.72 43.55
CA LEU A 595 15.16 -6.81 42.17
C LEU A 595 16.19 -7.42 41.21
N CYS A 596 17.48 -7.47 41.56
CA CYS A 596 18.52 -8.01 40.67
C CYS A 596 18.23 -9.44 40.23
N GLU A 597 17.72 -10.30 41.13
CA GLU A 597 17.36 -11.70 40.81
C GLU A 597 16.17 -11.83 39.83
N TRP A 598 15.45 -10.72 39.59
CA TRP A 598 14.30 -10.64 38.70
C TRP A 598 14.61 -9.99 37.34
N SER A 599 15.88 -9.65 37.08
CA SER A 599 16.35 -9.09 35.80
C SER A 599 15.89 -9.88 34.56
N PRO A 600 15.80 -11.24 34.58
CA PRO A 600 15.31 -12.01 33.44
C PRO A 600 13.89 -11.65 32.98
N ILE A 601 13.00 -11.32 33.92
CA ILE A 601 11.60 -10.96 33.60
C ILE A 601 11.54 -9.63 32.83
N ILE A 602 12.39 -8.67 33.17
CA ILE A 602 12.49 -7.40 32.44
C ILE A 602 13.22 -7.59 31.10
N GLY A 603 14.24 -8.46 31.08
CA GLY A 603 14.91 -8.89 29.84
C GLY A 603 13.92 -9.41 28.81
N GLU A 604 13.02 -10.31 29.22
CA GLU A 604 11.97 -10.89 28.38
C GLU A 604 11.06 -9.80 27.75
N LEU A 605 10.59 -8.83 28.56
CA LEU A 605 9.80 -7.71 28.05
C LEU A 605 10.58 -6.87 27.02
N LEU A 606 11.87 -6.64 27.26
CA LEU A 606 12.74 -5.86 26.37
C LEU A 606 13.28 -6.67 25.18
N GLY A 607 12.99 -7.98 25.10
CA GLY A 607 13.47 -8.87 24.04
C GLY A 607 14.96 -9.21 24.15
N LEU A 608 15.48 -9.31 25.37
CA LEU A 608 16.87 -9.65 25.68
C LEU A 608 16.94 -11.04 26.30
N ASP A 609 17.90 -11.85 25.87
CA ASP A 609 18.10 -13.22 26.36
C ASP A 609 18.96 -13.21 27.64
N ILE A 610 18.33 -13.05 28.81
CA ILE A 610 19.02 -13.03 30.10
C ILE A 610 18.82 -14.39 30.78
N GLU A 611 19.91 -14.99 31.26
CA GLU A 611 19.88 -16.30 31.93
C GLU A 611 18.93 -16.29 33.14
N GLU A 612 18.06 -17.29 33.21
CA GLU A 612 17.11 -17.47 34.31
C GLU A 612 17.83 -17.69 35.66
N THR A 613 17.30 -17.10 36.73
CA THR A 613 17.75 -17.36 38.10
C THR A 613 16.99 -18.55 38.70
N LYS A 614 17.46 -19.07 39.86
CA LYS A 614 16.72 -20.12 40.61
C LYS A 614 15.30 -19.68 40.98
N LEU A 615 15.08 -18.38 41.20
CA LEU A 615 13.77 -17.81 41.52
C LEU A 615 12.88 -17.68 40.29
N THR A 616 13.42 -17.17 39.16
CA THR A 616 12.60 -16.95 37.96
C THR A 616 12.26 -18.24 37.22
N SER A 617 13.11 -19.27 37.34
CA SER A 617 12.86 -20.62 36.78
C SER A 617 11.85 -21.46 37.58
N SER A 618 11.58 -21.12 38.85
CA SER A 618 10.70 -21.91 39.73
C SER A 618 9.27 -21.39 39.83
N ILE A 619 8.95 -20.27 39.20
CA ILE A 619 7.62 -19.63 39.27
C ILE A 619 6.77 -19.89 38.02
N ASP A 620 5.45 -19.96 38.21
CA ASP A 620 4.50 -20.13 37.10
C ASP A 620 4.28 -18.83 36.30
N ALA A 621 3.64 -18.94 35.13
CA ALA A 621 3.38 -17.81 34.24
C ALA A 621 2.50 -16.69 34.87
N LYS A 622 1.60 -17.04 35.79
CA LYS A 622 0.70 -16.09 36.45
C LYS A 622 1.48 -15.24 37.46
N LEU A 623 2.29 -15.88 38.29
CA LEU A 623 3.16 -15.21 39.24
C LEU A 623 4.23 -14.39 38.51
N ARG A 624 4.77 -14.89 37.40
CA ARG A 624 5.71 -14.16 36.54
C ARG A 624 5.11 -12.86 35.99
N LYS A 625 3.88 -12.91 35.47
CA LYS A 625 3.13 -11.71 35.05
C LYS A 625 2.90 -10.73 36.20
N GLN A 626 2.52 -11.22 37.38
CA GLN A 626 2.31 -10.38 38.56
C GLN A 626 3.61 -9.68 39.00
N ARG A 627 4.73 -10.42 39.02
CA ARG A 627 6.04 -9.84 39.33
C ARG A 627 6.50 -8.81 38.32
N LEU A 628 6.29 -9.05 37.02
CA LEU A 628 6.53 -8.04 35.99
C LEU A 628 5.81 -6.72 36.31
N PHE A 629 4.54 -6.81 36.71
CA PHE A 629 3.70 -5.63 37.02
C PHE A 629 4.22 -4.88 38.25
N ASP A 630 4.57 -5.61 39.32
CA ASP A 630 5.16 -5.04 40.53
C ASP A 630 6.50 -4.32 40.24
N ILE A 631 7.38 -4.96 39.47
CA ILE A 631 8.70 -4.42 39.11
C ILE A 631 8.54 -3.12 38.31
N ILE A 632 7.64 -3.08 37.32
CA ILE A 632 7.40 -1.88 36.53
C ILE A 632 6.91 -0.74 37.41
N LEU A 633 6.02 -1.01 38.37
CA LEU A 633 5.56 0.00 39.32
C LEU A 633 6.71 0.51 40.20
N ASP A 634 7.58 -0.37 40.69
CA ASP A 634 8.77 0.03 41.47
C ASP A 634 9.74 0.89 40.64
N ILE A 635 9.99 0.53 39.38
CA ILE A 635 10.81 1.30 38.44
C ILE A 635 10.23 2.72 38.24
N LEU A 636 8.93 2.83 37.96
CA LEU A 636 8.27 4.12 37.75
C LEU A 636 8.23 4.97 39.04
N SER A 637 8.18 4.32 40.20
CA SER A 637 8.15 4.96 41.51
C SER A 637 9.54 5.40 42.00
N PHE A 638 10.62 4.91 41.39
CA PHE A 638 11.99 5.30 41.70
C PHE A 638 12.38 6.60 40.99
N SER A 639 13.28 7.40 41.57
CA SER A 639 13.88 8.59 40.93
C SER A 639 15.38 8.40 40.74
N LYS A 640 15.82 8.27 39.48
CA LYS A 640 17.25 8.13 39.13
C LYS A 640 18.07 9.35 39.57
N LYS A 641 17.50 10.55 39.46
CA LYS A 641 18.19 11.81 39.84
C LYS A 641 18.54 11.89 41.34
N LYS A 642 17.75 11.24 42.20
CA LYS A 642 17.94 11.31 43.67
C LYS A 642 18.26 9.97 44.33
N GLY A 643 18.34 8.88 43.56
CA GLY A 643 18.62 7.54 44.08
C GLY A 643 17.60 7.06 45.12
N ARG A 644 16.33 7.46 45.03
CA ARG A 644 15.29 7.11 46.01
C ARG A 644 13.86 7.16 45.45
N ARG A 645 12.88 6.61 46.19
CA ARG A 645 11.44 6.68 45.83
C ARG A 645 10.94 8.13 45.69
N ARG A 646 10.06 8.34 44.72
CA ARG A 646 9.44 9.64 44.39
C ARG A 646 8.49 10.08 45.50
N LYS A 647 8.79 11.19 46.17
CA LYS A 647 7.88 11.85 47.14
C LYS A 647 7.35 13.20 46.64
N LYS A 648 8.21 14.03 46.03
CA LYS A 648 7.86 15.36 45.48
C LYS A 648 8.45 15.57 44.07
N GLU A 649 8.63 14.48 43.33
CA GLU A 649 9.25 14.48 42.00
C GLU A 649 8.30 13.87 40.98
N PRO A 650 7.43 14.70 40.38
CA PRO A 650 6.47 14.24 39.40
C PRO A 650 7.12 13.51 38.24
N LEU A 651 6.53 12.37 37.86
CA LEU A 651 6.83 11.65 36.62
C LEU A 651 5.61 11.71 35.70
N LEU A 652 5.82 12.11 34.44
CA LEU A 652 4.81 12.00 33.39
C LEU A 652 5.10 10.75 32.55
N VAL A 653 4.13 9.85 32.45
CA VAL A 653 4.18 8.70 31.54
C VAL A 653 3.12 8.92 30.47
N VAL A 654 3.53 9.11 29.23
CA VAL A 654 2.63 9.29 28.09
C VAL A 654 2.50 7.97 27.33
N ILE A 655 1.28 7.49 27.15
CA ILE A 655 0.96 6.35 26.29
C ILE A 655 0.11 6.86 25.13
N GLU A 656 0.70 6.90 23.94
CA GLU A 656 0.01 7.30 22.72
C GLU A 656 -0.69 6.16 22.00
N ASP A 657 -1.71 6.55 21.23
CA ASP A 657 -2.52 5.67 20.40
C ASP A 657 -3.10 4.45 21.13
N PHE A 658 -3.53 4.64 22.38
CA PHE A 658 -3.99 3.56 23.26
C PHE A 658 -5.16 2.71 22.69
N HIS A 659 -5.96 3.25 21.78
CA HIS A 659 -6.93 2.50 20.99
C HIS A 659 -6.36 1.29 20.22
N TRP A 660 -5.04 1.19 20.04
CA TRP A 660 -4.34 0.03 19.48
C TRP A 660 -3.65 -0.85 20.52
N ALA A 661 -3.84 -0.61 21.82
CA ALA A 661 -3.23 -1.40 22.86
C ALA A 661 -3.70 -2.86 22.83
N ASP A 662 -2.75 -3.80 22.97
CA ASP A 662 -3.04 -5.19 23.22
C ASP A 662 -3.57 -5.41 24.65
N THR A 663 -4.17 -6.58 24.89
CA THR A 663 -4.76 -6.91 26.19
C THR A 663 -3.74 -6.91 27.32
N ALA A 664 -2.52 -7.38 27.09
CA ALA A 664 -1.48 -7.40 28.12
C ALA A 664 -0.99 -5.98 28.46
N SER A 665 -0.80 -5.12 27.44
CA SER A 665 -0.48 -3.70 27.65
C SER A 665 -1.58 -2.95 28.38
N ALA A 666 -2.84 -3.21 28.05
CA ALA A 666 -3.99 -2.62 28.72
C ALA A 666 -4.11 -3.08 30.18
N ASP A 667 -3.88 -4.37 30.46
CA ASP A 667 -3.83 -4.92 31.82
C ASP A 667 -2.76 -4.23 32.67
N LEU A 668 -1.55 -4.04 32.12
CA LEU A 668 -0.46 -3.36 32.81
C LEU A 668 -0.82 -1.88 33.07
N LEU A 669 -1.43 -1.18 32.12
CA LEU A 669 -1.91 0.18 32.34
C LEU A 669 -2.93 0.25 33.47
N ASN A 670 -3.90 -0.67 33.48
CA ASN A 670 -4.90 -0.76 34.54
C ASN A 670 -4.25 -1.04 35.90
N PHE A 671 -3.25 -1.93 35.95
CA PHE A 671 -2.50 -2.22 37.17
C PHE A 671 -1.76 -0.99 37.69
N VAL A 672 -1.00 -0.30 36.85
CA VAL A 672 -0.29 0.93 37.25
C VAL A 672 -1.29 1.99 37.68
N ALA A 673 -2.36 2.20 36.91
CA ALA A 673 -3.41 3.15 37.21
C ALA A 673 -4.00 2.96 38.62
N ARG A 674 -4.27 1.71 39.03
CA ARG A 674 -4.83 1.41 40.37
C ARG A 674 -3.88 1.76 41.52
N ASN A 675 -2.57 1.73 41.29
CA ASN A 675 -1.55 1.80 42.33
C ASN A 675 -0.83 3.15 42.45
N ILE A 676 -1.19 4.16 41.63
CA ILE A 676 -0.49 5.46 41.65
C ILE A 676 -1.13 6.52 42.54
N SER A 677 -2.25 6.27 43.20
CA SER A 677 -3.03 7.31 43.91
C SER A 677 -2.22 8.20 44.87
N ASP A 678 -1.23 7.64 45.57
CA ASP A 678 -0.34 8.32 46.52
C ASP A 678 1.11 8.48 46.04
N ILE A 679 1.34 8.31 44.74
CA ILE A 679 2.65 8.44 44.09
C ILE A 679 2.55 9.60 43.09
N PRO A 680 3.52 10.53 43.00
CA PRO A 680 3.44 11.65 42.07
C PRO A 680 3.69 11.22 40.61
N ILE A 681 2.85 10.32 40.09
CA ILE A 681 2.86 9.83 38.71
C ILE A 681 1.62 10.37 38.00
N LEU A 682 1.83 10.95 36.83
CA LEU A 682 0.79 11.37 35.91
C LEU A 682 0.78 10.44 34.71
N LEU A 683 -0.27 9.62 34.60
CA LEU A 683 -0.49 8.79 33.41
C LEU A 683 -1.30 9.59 32.39
N ALA A 684 -0.71 9.90 31.24
CA ALA A 684 -1.38 10.54 30.13
C ALA A 684 -1.67 9.52 29.02
N VAL A 685 -2.94 9.17 28.85
CA VAL A 685 -3.41 8.19 27.85
C VAL A 685 -4.00 8.95 26.67
N VAL A 686 -3.33 8.93 25.52
CA VAL A 686 -3.79 9.58 24.29
C VAL A 686 -4.46 8.54 23.41
N THR A 687 -5.72 8.77 23.01
CA THR A 687 -6.52 7.75 22.32
C THR A 687 -7.52 8.36 21.33
N ARG A 688 -8.04 7.53 20.43
CA ARG A 688 -9.27 7.86 19.68
C ARG A 688 -10.49 7.54 20.54
N PRO A 689 -11.67 8.12 20.26
CA PRO A 689 -12.90 7.76 20.95
C PRO A 689 -13.17 6.26 20.80
N VAL A 690 -13.28 5.55 21.92
CA VAL A 690 -13.58 4.12 21.97
C VAL A 690 -14.83 3.89 22.83
N LYS A 691 -15.66 2.92 22.46
CA LYS A 691 -16.95 2.65 23.13
C LYS A 691 -16.81 2.31 24.61
N GLU A 692 -15.76 1.57 24.96
CA GLU A 692 -15.42 1.24 26.35
C GLU A 692 -14.00 1.73 26.62
N THR A 693 -13.89 2.74 27.48
CA THR A 693 -12.60 3.11 28.06
C THR A 693 -12.15 2.02 29.04
N GLY A 694 -10.85 1.71 29.07
CA GLY A 694 -10.30 0.73 30.00
C GLY A 694 -10.62 1.06 31.47
N GLU A 695 -10.50 0.08 32.35
CA GLU A 695 -10.88 0.21 33.77
C GLU A 695 -10.19 1.37 34.49
N PHE A 696 -9.01 1.79 34.03
CA PHE A 696 -8.29 2.97 34.53
C PHE A 696 -9.15 4.25 34.50
N ALA A 697 -10.13 4.36 33.59
CA ALA A 697 -11.00 5.53 33.47
C ALA A 697 -12.08 5.60 34.57
N LYS A 698 -12.27 4.52 35.34
CA LYS A 698 -13.26 4.47 36.44
C LYS A 698 -12.72 5.00 37.77
N HIS A 699 -11.42 5.35 37.85
CA HIS A 699 -10.81 5.83 39.08
C HIS A 699 -11.21 7.27 39.43
N PRO A 700 -11.29 7.62 40.73
CA PRO A 700 -11.68 8.96 41.18
C PRO A 700 -10.66 10.06 40.85
N TYR A 701 -9.40 9.68 40.56
CA TYR A 701 -8.32 10.58 40.13
C TYR A 701 -8.10 10.52 38.61
N HIS A 702 -9.14 10.18 37.85
CA HIS A 702 -9.19 10.28 36.39
C HIS A 702 -9.73 11.64 35.93
N SER A 703 -9.32 12.09 34.75
CA SER A 703 -9.91 13.23 34.07
C SER A 703 -9.84 13.04 32.56
N GLU A 704 -10.95 13.29 31.86
CA GLU A 704 -11.00 13.21 30.41
C GLU A 704 -11.00 14.59 29.74
N ILE A 705 -10.17 14.75 28.72
CA ILE A 705 -10.12 15.90 27.82
C ILE A 705 -10.46 15.40 26.42
N VAL A 706 -11.69 15.65 25.99
CA VAL A 706 -12.18 15.33 24.65
C VAL A 706 -11.90 16.50 23.71
N LEU A 707 -11.05 16.29 22.72
CA LEU A 707 -10.77 17.26 21.66
C LEU A 707 -11.80 17.12 20.55
N ARG A 708 -12.44 18.26 20.24
CA ARG A 708 -13.35 18.44 19.11
C ARG A 708 -12.72 19.34 18.05
N GLU A 709 -13.32 19.39 16.87
CA GLU A 709 -12.93 20.31 15.79
C GLU A 709 -12.84 21.77 16.28
N LEU A 710 -11.99 22.55 15.63
CA LEU A 710 -11.79 23.97 15.96
C LEU A 710 -13.04 24.78 15.60
N LYS A 711 -13.37 25.77 16.44
CA LYS A 711 -14.43 26.74 16.17
C LYS A 711 -14.01 27.71 15.06
N GLU A 712 -14.97 28.41 14.47
CA GLU A 712 -14.70 29.35 13.36
C GLU A 712 -13.61 30.39 13.69
N SER A 713 -13.67 31.01 14.88
CA SER A 713 -12.66 31.98 15.32
C SER A 713 -11.26 31.38 15.51
N GLU A 714 -11.19 30.08 15.82
CA GLU A 714 -9.94 29.35 16.02
C GLU A 714 -9.34 28.87 14.70
N ILE A 715 -10.18 28.50 13.72
CA ILE A 715 -9.75 28.19 12.35
C ILE A 715 -9.10 29.43 11.72
N ASN A 716 -9.72 30.61 11.88
CA ASN A 716 -9.16 31.86 11.38
C ASN A 716 -7.77 32.12 11.98
N GLY A 717 -7.64 31.98 13.29
CA GLY A 717 -6.36 32.13 13.98
C GLY A 717 -5.30 31.13 13.51
N LEU A 718 -5.68 29.89 13.16
CA LEU A 718 -4.78 28.89 12.59
C LEU A 718 -4.33 29.28 11.18
N ILE A 719 -5.24 29.72 10.32
CA ILE A 719 -4.91 30.20 8.96
C ILE A 719 -3.99 31.42 9.04
N SER A 720 -4.29 32.39 9.90
CA SER A 720 -3.44 33.56 10.18
C SER A 720 -2.01 33.16 10.55
N ALA A 721 -1.87 32.21 11.48
CA ALA A 721 -0.57 31.73 11.94
C ALA A 721 0.22 31.01 10.83
N LEU A 722 -0.45 30.24 9.97
CA LEU A 722 0.17 29.53 8.85
C LEU A 722 0.61 30.48 7.72
N LEU A 723 -0.18 31.53 7.47
CA LEU A 723 0.12 32.54 6.44
C LEU A 723 1.07 33.65 6.94
N GLY A 724 1.31 33.74 8.24
CA GLY A 724 2.13 34.78 8.86
C GLY A 724 1.53 36.17 8.73
N ILE A 725 0.20 36.29 8.74
CA ILE A 725 -0.55 37.55 8.67
C ILE A 725 -1.66 37.56 9.72
N ASP A 726 -2.03 38.74 10.23
CA ASP A 726 -3.05 38.83 11.27
C ASP A 726 -4.46 38.59 10.73
N SER A 727 -4.76 39.08 9.52
CA SER A 727 -6.11 39.03 8.91
C SER A 727 -6.06 38.52 7.46
N PRO A 728 -6.30 37.22 7.21
CA PRO A 728 -6.45 36.67 5.87
C PRO A 728 -7.72 37.16 5.19
N GLN A 729 -7.72 37.22 3.85
CA GLN A 729 -8.93 37.53 3.08
C GLN A 729 -10.06 36.54 3.40
N GLU A 730 -11.28 37.06 3.52
CA GLU A 730 -12.44 36.27 3.96
C GLU A 730 -12.79 35.14 2.97
N SER A 731 -12.50 35.34 1.68
CA SER A 731 -12.63 34.30 0.65
C SER A 731 -11.74 33.08 0.94
N ILE A 732 -10.48 33.29 1.35
CA ILE A 732 -9.51 32.24 1.71
C ILE A 732 -10.01 31.46 2.92
N VAL A 733 -10.46 32.19 3.95
CA VAL A 733 -11.00 31.60 5.17
C VAL A 733 -12.25 30.77 4.88
N LYS A 734 -13.21 31.32 4.12
CA LYS A 734 -14.45 30.61 3.76
C LYS A 734 -14.17 29.35 2.96
N PHE A 735 -13.25 29.40 2.00
CA PHE A 735 -12.85 28.26 1.20
C PHE A 735 -12.22 27.16 2.06
N ILE A 736 -11.15 27.47 2.79
CA ILE A 736 -10.45 26.48 3.62
C ILE A 736 -11.40 25.90 4.67
N ARG A 737 -12.24 26.72 5.30
CA ARG A 737 -13.22 26.25 6.29
C ARG A 737 -14.23 25.28 5.68
N LYS A 738 -14.77 25.60 4.50
CA LYS A 738 -15.74 24.75 3.81
C LYS A 738 -15.15 23.38 3.50
N GLU A 739 -13.92 23.34 3.00
CA GLU A 739 -13.27 22.10 2.59
C GLU A 739 -12.76 21.25 3.77
N THR A 740 -12.37 21.88 4.88
CA THR A 740 -11.73 21.21 6.02
C THR A 740 -12.65 20.92 7.19
N GLN A 741 -13.83 21.56 7.21
CA GLN A 741 -14.86 21.46 8.27
C GLN A 741 -14.29 21.63 9.70
N GLY A 742 -13.22 22.41 9.86
CA GLY A 742 -12.64 22.73 11.17
C GLY A 742 -11.71 21.68 11.76
N ASN A 743 -11.32 20.65 11.01
CA ASN A 743 -10.24 19.76 11.40
C ASN A 743 -8.87 20.49 11.23
N PRO A 744 -8.12 20.76 12.32
CA PRO A 744 -6.89 21.55 12.23
C PRO A 744 -5.81 20.94 11.32
N PHE A 745 -5.69 19.62 11.24
CA PHE A 745 -4.75 18.98 10.31
C PHE A 745 -5.13 19.25 8.85
N TYR A 746 -6.42 19.15 8.51
CA TYR A 746 -6.89 19.47 7.17
C TYR A 746 -6.70 20.96 6.83
N VAL A 747 -6.91 21.85 7.80
CA VAL A 747 -6.62 23.29 7.65
C VAL A 747 -5.13 23.51 7.34
N GLU A 748 -4.22 22.88 8.09
CA GLU A 748 -2.77 23.01 7.89
C GLU A 748 -2.34 22.49 6.51
N GLU A 749 -2.74 21.28 6.15
CA GLU A 749 -2.34 20.64 4.89
C GLU A 749 -2.93 21.33 3.66
N LEU A 750 -4.21 21.73 3.70
CA LEU A 750 -4.82 22.46 2.59
C LEU A 750 -4.17 23.83 2.41
N THR A 751 -3.93 24.57 3.49
CA THR A 751 -3.26 25.88 3.43
C THR A 751 -1.84 25.74 2.87
N ARG A 752 -1.08 24.74 3.32
CA ARG A 752 0.27 24.48 2.81
C ARG A 752 0.26 24.13 1.33
N SER A 753 -0.62 23.23 0.91
CA SER A 753 -0.76 22.83 -0.49
C SER A 753 -1.09 24.02 -1.40
N LEU A 754 -1.96 24.94 -0.93
CA LEU A 754 -2.26 26.18 -1.65
C LEU A 754 -1.02 27.06 -1.85
N ILE A 755 -0.17 27.18 -0.83
CA ILE A 755 1.08 27.96 -0.90
C ILE A 755 2.09 27.26 -1.83
N GLU A 756 2.35 25.97 -1.63
CA GLU A 756 3.36 25.21 -2.39
C GLU A 756 3.07 25.18 -3.89
N ARG A 757 1.78 25.16 -4.26
CA ARG A 757 1.33 25.14 -5.66
C ARG A 757 1.25 26.53 -6.28
N ASN A 758 1.65 27.57 -5.55
CA ASN A 758 1.49 28.97 -5.95
C ASN A 758 0.04 29.35 -6.30
N ILE A 759 -0.96 28.68 -5.68
CA ILE A 759 -2.37 29.06 -5.80
C ILE A 759 -2.66 30.20 -4.83
N LEU A 760 -2.16 30.12 -3.59
CA LEU A 760 -2.02 31.30 -2.75
C LEU A 760 -0.69 31.98 -3.09
N LYS A 761 -0.73 33.23 -3.54
CA LYS A 761 0.48 34.03 -3.79
C LYS A 761 0.53 35.23 -2.86
N LYS A 762 1.73 35.58 -2.43
CA LYS A 762 1.99 36.81 -1.68
C LYS A 762 2.22 37.95 -2.67
N ALA A 763 1.29 38.89 -2.76
CA ALA A 763 1.38 40.10 -3.56
C ALA A 763 1.24 41.33 -2.66
N LYS A 764 2.21 42.26 -2.69
CA LYS A 764 2.23 43.48 -1.86
C LYS A 764 2.01 43.26 -0.35
N GLY A 765 2.42 42.11 0.18
CA GLY A 765 2.26 41.77 1.61
C GLY A 765 0.95 41.04 1.93
N GLU A 766 0.01 40.95 0.99
CA GLU A 766 -1.26 40.25 1.13
C GLU A 766 -1.24 38.90 0.40
N TRP A 767 -1.97 37.93 0.94
CA TRP A 767 -2.19 36.64 0.27
C TRP A 767 -3.46 36.75 -0.58
N ILE A 768 -3.35 36.47 -1.88
CA ILE A 768 -4.45 36.56 -2.85
C ILE A 768 -4.68 35.22 -3.55
N PHE A 769 -5.95 34.95 -3.89
CA PHE A 769 -6.31 33.95 -4.89
C PHE A 769 -6.20 34.56 -6.29
N PRO A 770 -5.56 33.92 -7.27
CA PRO A 770 -5.81 34.19 -8.68
C PRO A 770 -7.20 33.64 -9.03
N ASP A 771 -7.98 34.41 -9.78
CA ASP A 771 -9.37 34.10 -10.10
C ASP A 771 -9.50 32.74 -10.83
N ASP A 772 -10.51 31.96 -10.41
CA ASP A 772 -10.85 30.55 -10.72
C ASP A 772 -10.13 29.42 -9.95
N ILE A 773 -10.79 28.93 -8.88
CA ILE A 773 -10.35 27.83 -7.98
C ILE A 773 -11.05 26.49 -8.32
N ARG A 774 -11.61 26.34 -9.53
CA ARG A 774 -12.47 25.18 -9.85
C ARG A 774 -11.74 23.83 -9.91
N GLU A 775 -10.40 23.81 -9.89
CA GLU A 775 -9.57 22.60 -10.00
C GLU A 775 -8.58 22.40 -8.83
N LEU A 776 -9.00 22.63 -7.58
CA LEU A 776 -8.11 22.39 -6.45
C LEU A 776 -7.94 20.90 -6.15
N LYS A 777 -6.79 20.32 -6.49
CA LYS A 777 -6.43 18.94 -6.12
C LYS A 777 -6.11 18.82 -4.63
N ILE A 778 -6.76 17.87 -3.96
CA ILE A 778 -6.60 17.52 -2.54
C ILE A 778 -5.11 17.19 -2.22
N PRO A 779 -4.56 17.61 -1.07
CA PRO A 779 -3.23 17.19 -0.62
C PRO A 779 -3.12 15.68 -0.34
N ASP A 780 -2.00 15.07 -0.72
CA ASP A 780 -1.73 13.62 -0.58
C ASP A 780 -1.87 13.08 0.85
N THR A 781 -1.53 13.90 1.83
CA THR A 781 -1.60 13.59 3.28
C THR A 781 -3.04 13.41 3.74
N ILE A 782 -3.95 14.29 3.30
CA ILE A 782 -5.39 14.18 3.57
C ILE A 782 -5.96 12.94 2.88
N GLN A 783 -5.57 12.71 1.63
CA GLN A 783 -5.98 11.52 0.88
C GLN A 783 -5.54 10.24 1.61
N GLY A 784 -4.32 10.21 2.17
CA GLY A 784 -3.81 9.08 2.95
C GLY A 784 -4.67 8.76 4.18
N ILE A 785 -5.06 9.76 4.98
CA ILE A 785 -5.91 9.56 6.17
C ILE A 785 -7.27 8.98 5.78
N ILE A 786 -7.90 9.54 4.75
CA ILE A 786 -9.22 9.12 4.31
C ILE A 786 -9.15 7.71 3.69
N MET A 787 -8.17 7.44 2.83
CA MET A 787 -7.95 6.11 2.26
C MET A 787 -7.66 5.07 3.33
N SER A 788 -6.95 5.42 4.42
CA SER A 788 -6.69 4.50 5.54
C SER A 788 -8.00 4.05 6.21
N ARG A 789 -8.99 4.95 6.32
CA ARG A 789 -10.33 4.61 6.82
C ARG A 789 -11.09 3.72 5.83
N ILE A 790 -10.99 4.01 4.54
CA ILE A 790 -11.67 3.24 3.47
C ILE A 790 -11.08 1.83 3.36
N ASP A 791 -9.76 1.67 3.46
CA ASP A 791 -9.10 0.36 3.32
C ASP A 791 -9.41 -0.59 4.47
N ARG A 792 -9.72 -0.07 5.66
CA ARG A 792 -10.16 -0.88 6.81
C ARG A 792 -11.60 -1.38 6.69
N LEU A 793 -12.35 -0.91 5.69
CA LEU A 793 -13.69 -1.42 5.43
C LEU A 793 -13.60 -2.85 4.86
N PRO A 794 -14.49 -3.76 5.28
CA PRO A 794 -14.66 -5.03 4.57
C PRO A 794 -14.93 -4.78 3.08
N SER A 795 -14.39 -5.62 2.18
CA SER A 795 -14.44 -5.42 0.72
C SER A 795 -15.84 -5.07 0.19
N MET A 796 -16.85 -5.77 0.70
CA MET A 796 -18.26 -5.53 0.34
C MET A 796 -18.74 -4.12 0.75
N VAL A 797 -18.35 -3.65 1.94
CA VAL A 797 -18.68 -2.31 2.45
C VAL A 797 -17.91 -1.23 1.68
N LYS A 798 -16.62 -1.50 1.36
CA LYS A 798 -15.79 -0.63 0.52
C LYS A 798 -16.42 -0.46 -0.87
N HIS A 799 -16.84 -1.54 -1.53
CA HIS A 799 -17.48 -1.47 -2.84
C HIS A 799 -18.75 -0.62 -2.82
N VAL A 800 -19.62 -0.80 -1.81
CA VAL A 800 -20.82 0.03 -1.65
C VAL A 800 -20.48 1.52 -1.51
N LEU A 801 -19.44 1.86 -0.75
CA LEU A 801 -18.97 3.24 -0.61
C LEU A 801 -18.44 3.82 -1.92
N LEU A 802 -17.63 3.04 -2.67
CA LEU A 802 -17.08 3.44 -3.97
C LEU A 802 -18.19 3.60 -5.03
N THR A 803 -19.19 2.70 -5.07
CA THR A 803 -20.34 2.87 -5.95
C THR A 803 -21.15 4.11 -5.59
N ALA A 804 -21.39 4.33 -4.29
CA ALA A 804 -22.10 5.52 -3.81
C ALA A 804 -21.36 6.81 -4.15
N SER A 805 -20.02 6.82 -4.14
CA SER A 805 -19.25 8.02 -4.47
C SER A 805 -19.38 8.44 -5.93
N VAL A 806 -19.69 7.50 -6.85
CA VAL A 806 -19.99 7.82 -8.25
C VAL A 806 -21.38 8.44 -8.41
N ILE A 807 -22.39 7.99 -7.65
CA ILE A 807 -23.76 8.54 -7.71
C ILE A 807 -23.75 10.02 -7.33
N GLY A 808 -23.01 10.37 -6.28
CA GLY A 808 -22.85 11.74 -5.82
C GLY A 808 -22.79 11.87 -4.31
N ARG A 809 -22.64 13.10 -3.83
CA ARG A 809 -22.57 13.42 -2.40
C ARG A 809 -23.83 13.01 -1.63
N GLU A 810 -24.98 13.10 -2.29
CA GLU A 810 -26.29 12.73 -1.77
C GLU A 810 -26.93 11.72 -2.71
N PHE A 811 -27.52 10.65 -2.17
CA PHE A 811 -28.16 9.61 -2.97
C PHE A 811 -29.31 8.94 -2.22
N ASP A 812 -30.29 8.41 -2.97
CA ASP A 812 -31.38 7.61 -2.42
C ASP A 812 -31.06 6.10 -2.44
N TYR A 813 -31.64 5.37 -1.49
CA TYR A 813 -31.46 3.92 -1.37
C TYR A 813 -31.80 3.17 -2.67
N CYS A 814 -32.90 3.54 -3.34
CA CYS A 814 -33.38 2.83 -4.52
C CYS A 814 -32.42 2.97 -5.70
N THR A 815 -31.76 4.13 -5.85
CA THR A 815 -30.74 4.34 -6.89
C THR A 815 -29.51 3.48 -6.64
N LEU A 816 -28.98 3.46 -5.41
CA LEU A 816 -27.84 2.60 -5.06
C LEU A 816 -28.19 1.10 -5.20
N GLU A 817 -29.38 0.68 -4.77
CA GLU A 817 -29.87 -0.69 -4.92
C GLU A 817 -29.94 -1.12 -6.39
N GLY A 818 -30.41 -0.24 -7.27
CA GLY A 818 -30.51 -0.48 -8.71
C GLY A 818 -29.16 -0.69 -9.41
N ILE A 819 -28.11 -0.04 -8.91
CA ILE A 819 -26.75 -0.11 -9.47
C ILE A 819 -25.99 -1.32 -8.90
N TYR A 820 -26.03 -1.52 -7.57
CA TYR A 820 -25.20 -2.53 -6.90
C TYR A 820 -25.63 -3.99 -7.16
N LYS A 821 -26.87 -4.24 -7.63
CA LYS A 821 -27.39 -5.53 -8.15
C LYS A 821 -27.23 -6.78 -7.24
N LYS A 822 -26.83 -6.65 -5.96
CA LYS A 822 -26.73 -7.74 -4.95
C LYS A 822 -27.96 -7.84 -4.02
N GLU A 823 -28.01 -8.85 -3.17
CA GLU A 823 -29.12 -9.11 -2.24
C GLU A 823 -29.41 -7.91 -1.30
N LYS A 824 -30.70 -7.53 -1.20
CA LYS A 824 -31.16 -6.36 -0.42
C LYS A 824 -30.70 -6.34 1.04
N LYS A 825 -30.61 -7.52 1.65
CA LYS A 825 -30.22 -7.69 3.07
C LYS A 825 -28.75 -7.33 3.29
N GLU A 826 -27.87 -7.67 2.33
CA GLU A 826 -26.45 -7.35 2.40
C GLU A 826 -26.20 -5.84 2.27
N LEU A 827 -26.91 -5.17 1.35
CA LEU A 827 -26.79 -3.72 1.14
C LEU A 827 -27.17 -2.91 2.38
N LYS A 828 -28.28 -3.27 3.06
CA LYS A 828 -28.69 -2.61 4.32
C LYS A 828 -27.68 -2.82 5.45
N GLY A 829 -27.05 -3.99 5.52
CA GLY A 829 -25.95 -4.27 6.44
C GLY A 829 -24.77 -3.32 6.19
N CYS A 830 -24.34 -3.19 4.93
CA CYS A 830 -23.25 -2.31 4.54
C CYS A 830 -23.53 -0.83 4.85
N LEU A 831 -24.72 -0.32 4.53
CA LEU A 831 -25.09 1.06 4.81
C LEU A 831 -25.16 1.35 6.33
N SER A 832 -25.60 0.38 7.14
CA SER A 832 -25.56 0.50 8.60
C SER A 832 -24.12 0.56 9.11
N SER A 833 -23.21 -0.24 8.55
CA SER A 833 -21.77 -0.18 8.87
C SER A 833 -21.14 1.16 8.50
N LEU A 834 -21.45 1.72 7.32
CA LEU A 834 -20.95 3.02 6.88
C LEU A 834 -21.43 4.18 7.76
N GLN A 835 -22.67 4.11 8.25
CA GLN A 835 -23.19 5.07 9.24
C GLN A 835 -22.49 4.93 10.59
N TYR A 836 -22.32 3.70 11.07
CA TYR A 836 -21.63 3.42 12.32
C TYR A 836 -20.18 3.92 12.32
N LEU A 837 -19.52 3.90 11.15
CA LEU A 837 -18.15 4.39 10.95
C LEU A 837 -18.08 5.89 10.62
N ASP A 838 -19.19 6.62 10.73
CA ASP A 838 -19.28 8.05 10.49
C ASP A 838 -18.84 8.48 9.07
N LEU A 839 -19.05 7.60 8.07
CA LEU A 839 -18.75 7.90 6.67
C LEU A 839 -20.00 8.43 5.94
N LEU A 840 -21.18 7.94 6.30
CA LEU A 840 -22.47 8.37 5.78
C LEU A 840 -23.41 8.82 6.90
N LEU A 841 -24.26 9.80 6.64
CA LEU A 841 -25.40 10.16 7.47
C LEU A 841 -26.68 9.67 6.81
N PHE A 842 -27.65 9.26 7.64
CA PHE A 842 -28.98 8.86 7.18
C PHE A 842 -29.98 9.99 7.46
N GLN A 843 -30.72 10.40 6.42
CA GLN A 843 -31.82 11.33 6.54
C GLN A 843 -33.11 10.65 6.11
N LYS A 844 -34.04 10.51 7.07
CA LYS A 844 -35.38 9.99 6.79
C LYS A 844 -36.28 11.16 6.40
N THR A 845 -36.75 11.16 5.16
CA THR A 845 -37.86 12.04 4.73
C THR A 845 -39.13 11.20 4.58
N GLU A 846 -40.30 11.83 4.63
CA GLU A 846 -41.60 11.13 4.57
C GLU A 846 -41.78 10.24 3.33
N LYS A 847 -41.10 10.55 2.22
CA LYS A 847 -41.23 9.85 0.93
C LYS A 847 -39.99 9.05 0.51
N MET A 848 -38.81 9.26 1.10
CA MET A 848 -37.55 8.62 0.66
C MET A 848 -36.52 8.40 1.77
N GLN A 849 -35.72 7.33 1.62
CA GLN A 849 -34.52 7.06 2.39
C GLN A 849 -33.31 7.68 1.68
N ARG A 850 -32.75 8.76 2.24
CA ARG A 850 -31.57 9.44 1.70
C ARG A 850 -30.34 9.23 2.56
N TYR A 851 -29.20 9.15 1.89
CA TYR A 851 -27.88 9.08 2.49
C TYR A 851 -27.02 10.23 1.96
N ILE A 852 -26.17 10.76 2.83
CA ILE A 852 -25.22 11.82 2.48
C ILE A 852 -23.84 11.48 3.03
N PHE A 853 -22.80 11.73 2.23
CA PHE A 853 -21.43 11.66 2.73
C PHE A 853 -21.20 12.74 3.78
N LYS A 854 -20.78 12.32 4.98
CA LYS A 854 -20.54 13.24 6.10
C LYS A 854 -19.52 14.33 5.73
N HIS A 855 -18.49 13.95 4.97
CA HIS A 855 -17.45 14.85 4.48
C HIS A 855 -17.30 14.74 2.95
N ILE A 856 -17.22 15.88 2.25
CA ILE A 856 -17.05 15.93 0.79
C ILE A 856 -15.74 15.28 0.35
N LEU A 857 -14.64 15.55 1.05
CA LEU A 857 -13.33 14.93 0.82
C LEU A 857 -13.39 13.41 0.91
N THR A 858 -14.28 12.82 1.71
CA THR A 858 -14.45 11.36 1.77
C THR A 858 -15.05 10.81 0.48
N GLN A 859 -16.06 11.49 -0.06
CA GLN A 859 -16.63 11.14 -1.36
C GLN A 859 -15.60 11.33 -2.47
N GLU A 860 -14.90 12.46 -2.49
CA GLU A 860 -13.90 12.76 -3.52
C GLU A 860 -12.78 11.75 -3.49
N VAL A 861 -12.16 11.47 -2.34
CA VAL A 861 -11.09 10.48 -2.22
C VAL A 861 -11.56 9.06 -2.59
N ALA A 862 -12.77 8.68 -2.15
CA ALA A 862 -13.37 7.41 -2.55
C ALA A 862 -13.52 7.33 -4.08
N TYR A 863 -14.16 8.33 -4.68
CA TYR A 863 -14.31 8.46 -6.13
C TYR A 863 -12.95 8.42 -6.82
N ASP A 864 -11.98 9.24 -6.40
CA ASP A 864 -10.66 9.39 -6.98
C ASP A 864 -9.73 8.17 -6.86
N SER A 865 -10.07 7.22 -6.01
CA SER A 865 -9.37 5.94 -5.87
C SER A 865 -9.78 4.90 -6.92
N ILE A 866 -10.98 5.06 -7.50
CA ILE A 866 -11.54 4.14 -8.50
C ILE A 866 -10.76 4.32 -9.81
N ALA A 867 -10.36 3.21 -10.42
CA ALA A 867 -9.80 3.20 -11.76
C ALA A 867 -10.80 3.76 -12.80
N PHE A 868 -10.28 4.46 -13.80
CA PHE A 868 -11.01 5.16 -14.84
C PHE A 868 -12.01 4.28 -15.58
N LYS A 869 -11.63 3.05 -15.97
CA LYS A 869 -12.53 2.12 -16.64
C LYS A 869 -13.74 1.79 -15.76
N GLN A 870 -13.50 1.46 -14.49
CA GLN A 870 -14.57 1.17 -13.54
C GLN A 870 -15.44 2.41 -13.26
N LYS A 871 -14.85 3.61 -13.15
CA LYS A 871 -15.62 4.86 -13.05
C LYS A 871 -16.56 5.02 -14.23
N ARG A 872 -16.06 4.84 -15.45
CA ARG A 872 -16.85 4.96 -16.68
C ARG A 872 -18.02 3.99 -16.68
N GLU A 873 -17.76 2.72 -16.35
CA GLU A 873 -18.80 1.69 -16.25
C GLU A 873 -19.86 2.05 -15.20
N LEU A 874 -19.45 2.46 -14.00
CA LEU A 874 -20.37 2.89 -12.94
C LEU A 874 -21.18 4.12 -13.36
N HIS A 875 -20.57 5.11 -14.02
CA HIS A 875 -21.29 6.27 -14.55
C HIS A 875 -22.36 5.86 -15.58
N LEU A 876 -22.05 4.93 -16.48
CA LEU A 876 -23.03 4.39 -17.43
C LEU A 876 -24.15 3.62 -16.74
N GLU A 877 -23.84 2.80 -15.72
CA GLU A 877 -24.86 2.09 -14.95
C GLU A 877 -25.80 3.06 -14.23
N VAL A 878 -25.24 4.11 -13.60
CA VAL A 878 -26.00 5.18 -12.95
C VAL A 878 -26.89 5.90 -13.97
N ALA A 879 -26.34 6.30 -15.12
CA ALA A 879 -27.08 7.01 -16.16
C ALA A 879 -28.25 6.17 -16.70
N ASN A 880 -27.98 4.92 -17.10
CA ASN A 880 -29.00 4.03 -17.66
C ASN A 880 -30.08 3.68 -16.64
N PHE A 881 -29.72 3.49 -15.36
CA PHE A 881 -30.70 3.27 -14.31
C PHE A 881 -31.59 4.50 -14.10
N THR A 882 -31.01 5.70 -14.03
CA THR A 882 -31.73 6.96 -13.86
C THR A 882 -32.64 7.25 -15.06
N GLU A 883 -32.15 7.07 -16.29
CA GLU A 883 -32.93 7.21 -17.53
C GLU A 883 -34.18 6.31 -17.51
N LYS A 884 -34.03 5.06 -17.07
CA LYS A 884 -35.14 4.11 -16.95
C LYS A 884 -36.11 4.48 -15.83
N LYS A 885 -35.60 4.88 -14.64
CA LYS A 885 -36.40 5.23 -13.45
C LYS A 885 -37.24 6.49 -13.68
N TYR A 886 -36.67 7.49 -14.34
CA TYR A 886 -37.30 8.80 -14.56
C TYR A 886 -37.83 8.98 -15.98
N ARG A 887 -38.12 7.88 -16.72
CA ARG A 887 -38.61 7.95 -18.11
C ARG A 887 -39.82 8.88 -18.33
N LYS A 888 -40.69 9.04 -17.32
CA LYS A 888 -41.87 9.91 -17.36
C LYS A 888 -41.63 11.34 -16.86
N ALA A 889 -40.46 11.61 -16.27
CA ALA A 889 -40.05 12.89 -15.69
C ALA A 889 -38.58 13.19 -16.05
N ILE A 890 -38.19 12.90 -17.29
CA ILE A 890 -36.79 12.91 -17.70
C ILE A 890 -36.21 14.33 -17.68
N GLU A 891 -37.07 15.32 -17.89
CA GLU A 891 -36.74 16.74 -17.82
C GLU A 891 -36.13 17.12 -16.47
N ASP A 892 -36.52 16.47 -15.37
CA ASP A 892 -36.05 16.79 -14.00
C ASP A 892 -34.64 16.28 -13.71
N VAL A 893 -34.11 15.40 -14.57
CA VAL A 893 -32.81 14.74 -14.39
C VAL A 893 -31.84 14.97 -15.55
N LEU A 894 -32.16 15.87 -16.49
CA LEU A 894 -31.34 16.14 -17.68
C LEU A 894 -29.87 16.50 -17.36
N GLY A 895 -29.64 17.37 -16.37
CA GLY A 895 -28.29 17.73 -15.94
C GLY A 895 -27.52 16.55 -15.34
N PHE A 896 -28.21 15.69 -14.59
CA PHE A 896 -27.63 14.47 -14.02
C PHE A 896 -27.29 13.46 -15.12
N LEU A 897 -28.20 13.21 -16.07
CA LEU A 897 -27.96 12.33 -17.22
C LEU A 897 -26.82 12.85 -18.10
N THR A 898 -26.77 14.16 -18.35
CA THR A 898 -25.67 14.81 -19.08
C THR A 898 -24.32 14.52 -18.44
N HIS A 899 -24.22 14.77 -17.12
CA HIS A 899 -22.98 14.51 -16.38
C HIS A 899 -22.55 13.05 -16.45
N HIS A 900 -23.48 12.12 -16.19
CA HIS A 900 -23.16 10.69 -16.11
C HIS A 900 -22.91 10.05 -17.47
N PHE A 901 -23.64 10.38 -18.54
CA PHE A 901 -23.33 9.87 -19.87
C PHE A 901 -22.01 10.45 -20.42
N TYR A 902 -21.71 11.72 -20.13
CA TYR A 902 -20.42 12.32 -20.51
C TYR A 902 -19.25 11.65 -19.79
N ARG A 903 -19.33 11.49 -18.46
CA ARG A 903 -18.31 10.74 -17.68
C ARG A 903 -18.26 9.26 -18.06
N GLY A 904 -19.39 8.70 -18.48
CA GLY A 904 -19.52 7.36 -19.04
C GLY A 904 -18.99 7.20 -20.47
N GLN A 905 -18.62 8.29 -21.14
CA GLN A 905 -18.20 8.34 -22.55
C GLN A 905 -19.21 7.73 -23.54
N ASP A 906 -20.50 7.74 -23.21
CA ASP A 906 -21.57 7.51 -24.19
C ASP A 906 -21.84 8.84 -24.89
N TRP A 907 -21.00 9.14 -25.88
CA TRP A 907 -20.98 10.44 -26.55
C TRP A 907 -22.32 10.78 -27.22
N GLU A 908 -23.03 9.79 -27.76
CA GLU A 908 -24.32 10.02 -28.42
C GLU A 908 -25.39 10.46 -27.42
N LYS A 909 -25.54 9.73 -26.30
CA LYS A 909 -26.50 10.13 -25.26
C LYS A 909 -26.05 11.39 -24.52
N ALA A 910 -24.75 11.53 -24.23
CA ALA A 910 -24.21 12.72 -23.59
C ALA A 910 -24.48 13.97 -24.43
N PHE A 911 -24.32 13.89 -25.75
CA PHE A 911 -24.65 14.95 -26.69
C PHE A 911 -26.14 15.28 -26.63
N TYR A 912 -27.00 14.28 -26.80
CA TYR A 912 -28.46 14.44 -26.78
C TYR A 912 -28.94 15.12 -25.49
N TYR A 913 -28.54 14.61 -24.32
CA TYR A 913 -28.97 15.18 -23.04
C TYR A 913 -28.35 16.55 -22.75
N SER A 914 -27.15 16.85 -23.26
CA SER A 914 -26.55 18.20 -23.14
C SER A 914 -27.38 19.24 -23.88
N ILE A 915 -27.88 18.91 -25.08
CA ILE A 915 -28.75 19.80 -25.86
C ILE A 915 -30.08 20.03 -25.15
N GLU A 916 -30.75 18.95 -24.70
CA GLU A 916 -32.03 19.05 -23.98
C GLU A 916 -31.88 19.83 -22.66
N ALA A 917 -30.79 19.61 -21.91
CA ALA A 917 -30.49 20.35 -20.68
C ALA A 917 -30.25 21.83 -20.96
N GLY A 918 -29.50 22.15 -22.03
CA GLY A 918 -29.25 23.51 -22.48
C GLY A 918 -30.54 24.23 -22.88
N ASP A 919 -31.40 23.58 -23.65
CA ASP A 919 -32.70 24.13 -24.06
C ASP A 919 -33.64 24.36 -22.88
N LYS A 920 -33.68 23.44 -21.90
CA LYS A 920 -34.45 23.63 -20.66
C LYS A 920 -33.92 24.80 -19.84
N ALA A 921 -32.60 24.88 -19.65
CA ALA A 921 -31.96 25.99 -18.94
C ALA A 921 -32.22 27.33 -19.64
N LYS A 922 -32.14 27.36 -20.97
CA LYS A 922 -32.45 28.52 -21.79
C LYS A 922 -33.91 28.97 -21.63
N LYS A 923 -34.88 28.04 -21.70
CA LYS A 923 -36.30 28.33 -21.45
C LYS A 923 -36.56 28.87 -20.04
N ALA A 924 -35.71 28.52 -19.08
CA ALA A 924 -35.76 29.01 -17.70
C ALA A 924 -34.94 30.29 -17.47
N TYR A 925 -34.38 30.91 -18.51
CA TYR A 925 -33.47 32.08 -18.46
C TYR A 925 -32.19 31.86 -17.63
N ALA A 926 -31.79 30.60 -17.40
CA ALA A 926 -30.54 30.21 -16.75
C ALA A 926 -29.40 30.19 -17.78
N ASN A 927 -29.01 31.38 -18.25
CA ASN A 927 -28.16 31.56 -19.41
C ASN A 927 -26.73 31.00 -19.24
N ILE A 928 -26.15 31.10 -18.03
CA ILE A 928 -24.81 30.58 -17.72
C ILE A 928 -24.81 29.05 -17.77
N GLU A 929 -25.83 28.42 -17.19
CA GLU A 929 -26.01 26.98 -17.20
C GLU A 929 -26.28 26.47 -18.63
N ALA A 930 -27.11 27.19 -19.39
CA ALA A 930 -27.40 26.87 -20.78
C ALA A 930 -26.11 26.87 -21.64
N LEU A 931 -25.28 27.92 -21.50
CA LEU A 931 -23.96 27.97 -22.15
C LEU A 931 -23.06 26.81 -21.73
N SER A 932 -22.99 26.47 -20.44
CA SER A 932 -22.19 25.34 -19.97
C SER A 932 -22.61 24.00 -20.59
N TYR A 933 -23.91 23.78 -20.82
CA TYR A 933 -24.40 22.58 -21.49
C TYR A 933 -24.14 22.59 -23.00
N TYR A 934 -24.30 23.73 -23.68
CA TYR A 934 -24.00 23.85 -25.11
C TYR A 934 -22.50 23.74 -25.40
N ASP A 935 -21.63 24.33 -24.58
CA ASP A 935 -20.17 24.19 -24.68
C ASP A 935 -19.77 22.72 -24.57
N ARG A 936 -20.37 21.98 -23.63
CA ARG A 936 -20.17 20.54 -23.50
C ARG A 936 -20.65 19.79 -24.75
N ALA A 937 -21.78 20.17 -25.35
CA ALA A 937 -22.25 19.56 -26.59
C ALA A 937 -21.29 19.81 -27.76
N LEU A 938 -20.70 21.01 -27.86
CA LEU A 938 -19.67 21.35 -28.85
C LEU A 938 -18.40 20.50 -28.66
N GLU A 939 -17.92 20.38 -27.43
CA GLU A 939 -16.78 19.53 -27.09
C GLU A 939 -17.00 18.07 -27.53
N ILE A 940 -18.20 17.54 -27.29
CA ILE A 940 -18.56 16.17 -27.71
C ILE A 940 -18.57 16.04 -29.24
N LEU A 941 -19.03 17.04 -29.99
CA LEU A 941 -19.00 17.00 -31.46
C LEU A 941 -17.58 16.95 -32.03
N GLU A 942 -16.63 17.66 -31.41
CA GLU A 942 -15.22 17.56 -31.76
C GLU A 942 -14.69 16.15 -31.54
N ILE A 943 -15.00 15.54 -30.39
CA ILE A 943 -14.63 14.16 -30.07
C ILE A 943 -15.22 13.16 -31.08
N MET A 944 -16.47 13.36 -31.50
CA MET A 944 -17.17 12.50 -32.45
C MET A 944 -16.79 12.76 -33.92
N ASN A 945 -16.02 13.81 -34.24
CA ASN A 945 -15.75 14.28 -35.59
C ASN A 945 -17.02 14.52 -36.45
N LYS A 946 -18.10 15.02 -35.85
CA LYS A 946 -19.38 15.28 -36.54
C LYS A 946 -19.61 16.79 -36.77
N SER A 947 -18.86 17.38 -37.70
CA SER A 947 -18.91 18.83 -38.00
C SER A 947 -20.25 19.32 -38.57
N GLY A 948 -21.07 18.44 -39.17
CA GLY A 948 -22.36 18.80 -39.77
C GLY A 948 -23.44 19.28 -38.79
N LEU A 949 -23.26 19.05 -37.48
CA LEU A 949 -24.19 19.47 -36.42
C LEU A 949 -23.79 20.80 -35.74
N LEU A 950 -22.63 21.36 -36.10
CA LEU A 950 -22.11 22.60 -35.50
C LEU A 950 -23.04 23.80 -35.76
N GLU A 951 -23.54 23.96 -36.98
CA GLU A 951 -24.42 25.08 -37.34
C GLU A 951 -25.73 25.08 -36.55
N GLU A 952 -26.25 23.90 -36.21
CA GLU A 952 -27.49 23.77 -35.44
C GLU A 952 -27.31 24.26 -33.99
N ILE A 953 -26.18 23.94 -33.36
CA ILE A 953 -25.86 24.40 -32.00
C ILE A 953 -25.55 25.89 -32.00
N TRP A 954 -24.77 26.37 -32.98
CA TRP A 954 -24.49 27.80 -33.13
C TRP A 954 -25.77 28.62 -33.34
N LYS A 955 -26.78 28.09 -34.02
CA LYS A 955 -28.11 28.72 -34.10
C LYS A 955 -28.82 28.77 -32.75
N ARG A 956 -28.77 27.70 -31.96
CA ARG A 956 -29.35 27.65 -30.59
C ARG A 956 -28.67 28.63 -29.63
N ILE A 957 -27.34 28.78 -29.74
CA ILE A 957 -26.53 29.75 -28.96
C ILE A 957 -26.80 31.21 -29.42
N LYS A 958 -26.89 31.47 -30.73
CA LYS A 958 -27.06 32.84 -31.28
C LYS A 958 -28.44 33.46 -31.02
N GLY A 959 -29.49 32.65 -30.88
CA GLY A 959 -30.85 33.16 -30.69
C GLY A 959 -31.16 33.56 -29.26
N GLU A 960 -30.69 34.73 -28.78
CA GLU A 960 -31.08 35.43 -27.53
C GLU A 960 -30.17 35.27 -26.28
N LEU A 961 -29.07 34.50 -26.31
CA LEU A 961 -28.14 34.39 -25.16
C LEU A 961 -27.09 35.53 -25.06
N ARG A 962 -27.09 36.48 -26.01
CA ARG A 962 -26.35 37.75 -25.94
C ARG A 962 -27.33 38.89 -25.63
N VAL A 963 -27.69 39.02 -24.36
CA VAL A 963 -28.12 40.30 -23.76
C VAL A 963 -27.33 40.49 -22.49
#